data_AF-A0A351VK04-F1
#
_entry.id   AF-A0A351VK04-F1
#
_cell.length_a   1.000
_cell.length_b   1.000
_cell.length_c   1.000
_cell.angle_alpha   90.00
_cell.angle_beta   90.00
_cell.angle_gamma   90.00
#
_symmetry.space_group_name_H-M   'P 1'
#
loop_
_entity.id
_entity.type
_entity.pdbx_description
1 polymer ?
#
loop_
_entity_poly.entity_id
_entity_poly.type
_entity_poly.pdbx_seq_one_letter_code
_entity_poly.pdbx_strand_id
1 'polypeptide(L)'
;MSIKKVGELLVEQQLVTQEQLLEALELQKLFPDQPIGQLLCKLGFIKESDLSFVLDQKNKRLKLSDILLTDGVIDQQKLLQARDLSKQNGITLEKALLKLHYVDEDILAKAVAAQYDMPYIHINLSDIDQSLSRYISAVYAQKQRIAPISKIGNTITLAMVHPLKPHDIRELEDSIRLKIISAIATEASISKTLKRLYNIDTVSTTDADDEVNLDIVPDSIIELLSKTSADEPEIEEETKKVTEKDSVIVKLVNKIVYDAYMDKASDIHIEPYPGKKDVVVRTRVDGQCSIYQRIPYKYKFAIPSRIKIMANLDIAEKRKPQDGKIEFKKFGPLNIELRVATMPTVGGMEDVVIRVLASGDPIGFEELGLTERNKRVFYEALNSPHGLILVVGPTGSGKTTTLHSGLALINQTCRKIWTAEDPVEITQPGLRQVQINPRIGFNFAAALRSFLRLDPDVIMVGEMRDEETASMAVEASLTGHLVFSTLHTNSAPETVTRLLEMGLDPYSFSDSLLCVLAQRLGRRLCKDCKQSYQPTLNEFNELVDEYGRTDFANTGIDYSDISMFHAVGCNRCNNTGYKGRLGIHEVLECTPELRGLIKRRADTDSVRALAANDGMTTLKQDGIIKVFQGLTDILEVRRVCIK
;
A
#
# COMPACT_ATOMS: atom_id res chain seq x y z
N MET A 1 15.97 37.22 29.06
CA MET A 1 14.54 37.61 29.02
C MET A 1 14.02 37.64 30.44
N SER A 2 13.34 38.73 30.83
CA SER A 2 12.67 38.84 32.13
C SER A 2 11.65 37.71 32.29
N ILE A 3 11.69 36.98 33.42
CA ILE A 3 10.72 35.93 33.75
C ILE A 3 9.39 36.62 34.12
N LYS A 4 8.54 36.85 33.11
CA LYS A 4 7.20 37.44 33.30
C LYS A 4 6.39 36.64 34.32
N LYS A 5 5.69 37.31 35.25
CA LYS A 5 4.86 36.66 36.28
C LYS A 5 3.57 36.08 35.67
N VAL A 6 2.93 35.13 36.35
CA VAL A 6 1.70 34.46 35.83
C VAL A 6 0.59 35.47 35.55
N GLY A 7 0.40 36.45 36.43
CA GLY A 7 -0.57 37.54 36.22
C GLY A 7 -0.30 38.36 34.96
N GLU A 8 0.97 38.71 34.69
CA GLU A 8 1.36 39.48 33.50
C GLU A 8 1.13 38.68 32.20
N LEU A 9 1.34 37.36 32.25
CA LEU A 9 1.09 36.45 31.13
C LEU A 9 -0.41 36.33 30.82
N LEU A 10 -1.26 36.33 31.85
CA LEU A 10 -2.72 36.29 31.70
C LEU A 10 -3.25 37.59 31.08
N VAL A 11 -2.66 38.74 31.42
CA VAL A 11 -2.98 40.03 30.80
C VAL A 11 -2.50 40.08 29.34
N GLU A 12 -1.31 39.58 29.05
CA GLU A 12 -0.75 39.54 27.68
C GLU A 12 -1.59 38.67 26.73
N GLN A 13 -2.21 37.60 27.24
CA GLN A 13 -3.11 36.72 26.49
C GLN A 13 -4.56 37.22 26.47
N GLN A 14 -4.83 38.43 26.97
CA GLN A 14 -6.18 39.03 27.05
C GLN A 14 -7.20 38.19 27.84
N LEU A 15 -6.74 37.35 28.77
CA LEU A 15 -7.62 36.52 29.62
C LEU A 15 -8.06 37.26 30.89
N VAL A 16 -7.29 38.25 31.33
CA VAL A 16 -7.56 39.07 32.53
C VAL A 16 -7.22 40.52 32.22
N THR A 17 -8.02 41.49 32.69
CA THR A 17 -7.68 42.91 32.56
C THR A 17 -6.65 43.35 33.61
N GLN A 18 -5.96 44.46 33.36
CA GLN A 18 -4.99 45.00 34.32
C GLN A 18 -5.65 45.37 35.66
N GLU A 19 -6.92 45.80 35.64
CA GLU A 19 -7.72 46.09 36.84
C GLU A 19 -8.06 44.82 37.63
N GLN A 20 -8.51 43.75 36.96
CA GLN A 20 -8.81 42.46 37.60
C GLN A 20 -7.56 41.82 38.22
N LEU A 21 -6.40 41.99 37.59
CA LEU A 21 -5.13 41.53 38.16
C LEU A 21 -4.75 42.31 39.42
N LEU A 22 -4.97 43.63 39.45
CA LEU A 22 -4.71 44.46 40.63
C LEU A 22 -5.60 44.06 41.81
N GLU A 23 -6.89 43.81 41.54
CA GLU A 23 -7.85 43.34 42.54
C GLU A 23 -7.42 41.99 43.15
N ALA A 24 -7.00 41.04 42.31
CA ALA A 24 -6.49 39.76 42.78
C ALA A 24 -5.17 39.89 43.56
N LEU A 25 -4.31 40.86 43.23
CA LEU A 25 -3.06 41.15 43.95
C LEU A 25 -3.32 41.78 45.32
N GLU A 26 -4.36 42.58 45.48
CA GLU A 26 -4.79 43.09 46.78
C GLU A 26 -5.32 41.97 47.69
N LEU A 27 -6.11 41.06 47.12
CA LEU A 27 -6.55 39.84 47.82
C LEU A 27 -5.39 38.92 48.20
N GLN A 28 -4.35 38.82 47.36
CA GLN A 28 -3.17 38.03 47.68
C GLN A 28 -2.40 38.57 48.89
N LYS A 29 -2.46 39.88 49.18
CA LYS A 29 -1.87 40.44 50.41
C LYS A 29 -2.56 39.93 51.68
N LEU A 30 -3.85 39.61 51.59
CA LEU A 30 -4.65 39.05 52.69
C LEU A 30 -4.48 37.53 52.79
N PHE A 31 -4.18 36.86 51.69
CA PHE A 31 -3.99 35.41 51.59
C PHE A 31 -2.66 35.07 50.89
N PRO A 32 -1.50 35.29 51.55
CA PRO A 32 -0.18 35.16 50.92
C PRO A 32 0.14 33.74 50.43
N ASP A 33 -0.48 32.72 51.04
CA ASP A 33 -0.28 31.31 50.68
C ASP A 33 -1.04 30.90 49.40
N GLN A 34 -1.94 31.73 48.89
CA GLN A 34 -2.69 31.43 47.66
C GLN A 34 -2.02 32.03 46.42
N PRO A 35 -1.70 31.21 45.40
CA PRO A 35 -1.18 31.69 44.13
C PRO A 35 -2.18 32.61 43.43
N ILE A 36 -1.66 33.67 42.79
CA ILE A 36 -2.47 34.67 42.08
C ILE A 36 -3.42 34.05 41.04
N GLY A 37 -3.00 32.96 40.36
CA GLY A 37 -3.84 32.24 39.41
C GLY A 37 -5.08 31.60 40.06
N GLN A 38 -4.92 30.99 41.23
CA GLN A 38 -6.04 30.40 41.97
C GLN A 38 -7.01 31.47 42.49
N LEU A 39 -6.49 32.63 42.92
CA LEU A 39 -7.33 33.76 43.32
C LEU A 39 -8.14 34.32 42.13
N LEU A 40 -7.52 34.42 40.94
CA LEU A 40 -8.22 34.83 39.72
C LEU A 40 -9.32 33.83 39.30
N CYS A 41 -9.13 32.53 39.51
CA CYS A 41 -10.18 31.52 39.31
C CYS A 41 -11.30 31.64 40.36
N LYS A 42 -10.96 31.82 41.65
CA LYS A 42 -11.96 31.98 42.73
C LYS A 42 -12.81 33.23 42.58
N LEU A 43 -12.24 34.32 42.06
CA LEU A 43 -12.95 35.55 41.73
C LEU A 43 -13.80 35.43 40.46
N GLY A 44 -13.70 34.33 39.73
CA GLY A 44 -14.46 34.07 38.51
C GLY A 44 -13.97 34.84 37.30
N PHE A 45 -12.79 35.47 37.36
CA PHE A 45 -12.23 36.24 36.24
C PHE A 45 -11.69 35.34 35.12
N ILE A 46 -11.22 34.14 35.45
CA ILE A 46 -10.78 33.13 34.49
C ILE A 46 -11.26 31.74 34.91
N LYS A 47 -11.42 30.84 33.93
CA LYS A 47 -11.68 29.43 34.22
C LYS A 47 -10.36 28.70 34.52
N GLU A 48 -10.44 27.63 35.30
CA GLU A 48 -9.29 26.75 35.56
C GLU A 48 -8.67 26.21 34.26
N SER A 49 -9.49 26.00 33.22
CA SER A 49 -9.01 25.61 31.88
C SER A 49 -8.11 26.65 31.23
N ASP A 50 -8.39 27.94 31.44
CA ASP A 50 -7.67 29.05 30.81
C ASP A 50 -6.36 29.32 31.57
N LEU A 51 -6.38 29.18 32.90
CA LEU A 51 -5.17 29.20 33.73
C LEU A 51 -4.24 28.02 33.38
N SER A 52 -4.80 26.81 33.25
CA SER A 52 -4.08 25.60 32.85
C SER A 52 -3.38 25.79 31.49
N PHE A 53 -4.08 26.38 30.51
CA PHE A 53 -3.51 26.69 29.19
C PHE A 53 -2.29 27.61 29.26
N VAL A 54 -2.35 28.70 30.05
CA VAL A 54 -1.24 29.65 30.17
C VAL A 54 -0.05 29.06 30.94
N LEU A 55 -0.31 28.23 31.95
CA LEU A 55 0.72 27.53 32.70
C LEU A 55 1.45 26.49 31.85
N ASP A 56 0.74 25.79 30.96
CA ASP A 56 1.31 24.85 29.99
C ASP A 56 2.14 25.55 28.90
N GLN A 57 1.65 26.67 28.37
CA GLN A 57 2.35 27.38 27.29
C GLN A 57 3.69 27.99 27.73
N LYS A 58 3.91 28.19 29.04
CA LYS A 58 5.06 28.91 29.60
C LYS A 58 5.89 28.11 30.60
N ASN A 59 5.70 26.78 30.69
CA ASN A 59 6.47 25.86 31.54
C ASN A 59 6.57 26.29 33.03
N LYS A 60 5.46 26.75 33.61
CA LYS A 60 5.42 27.22 35.02
C LYS A 60 4.78 26.25 36.02
N ARG A 61 4.43 25.03 35.60
CA ARG A 61 3.98 23.97 36.52
C ARG A 61 5.14 23.47 37.38
N LEU A 62 4.83 23.07 38.61
CA LEU A 62 5.75 22.30 39.45
C LEU A 62 6.21 21.08 38.65
N LYS A 63 7.52 20.83 38.61
CA LYS A 63 8.03 19.66 37.90
C LYS A 63 7.69 18.42 38.73
N LEU A 64 7.37 17.33 38.06
CA LEU A 64 7.14 16.04 38.71
C LEU A 64 8.27 15.65 39.67
N SER A 65 9.52 15.97 39.30
CA SER A 65 10.69 15.76 40.16
C SER A 65 10.63 16.52 41.48
N ASP A 66 10.09 17.74 41.46
CA ASP A 66 10.05 18.63 42.61
C ASP A 66 8.92 18.19 43.56
N ILE A 67 7.81 17.71 43.02
CA ILE A 67 6.71 17.10 43.78
C ILE A 67 7.19 15.84 44.49
N LEU A 68 7.84 14.93 43.76
CA LEU A 68 8.36 13.69 44.34
C LEU A 68 9.46 13.92 45.40
N LEU A 69 10.25 15.00 45.28
CA LEU A 69 11.23 15.41 46.29
C LEU A 69 10.55 16.04 47.52
N THR A 70 9.54 16.89 47.31
CA THR A 70 8.82 17.60 48.38
C THR A 70 8.00 16.64 49.23
N ASP A 71 7.39 15.64 48.59
CA ASP A 71 6.62 14.58 49.26
C ASP A 71 7.52 13.50 49.90
N GLY A 72 8.85 13.62 49.79
CA GLY A 72 9.82 12.70 50.39
C GLY A 72 9.86 11.31 49.76
N VAL A 73 9.24 11.13 48.58
CA VAL A 73 9.18 9.85 47.86
C VAL A 73 10.56 9.48 47.29
N ILE A 74 11.28 10.47 46.77
CA ILE A 74 12.64 10.30 46.24
C ILE A 74 13.60 11.30 46.89
N ASP A 75 14.88 10.95 46.93
CA ASP A 75 15.97 11.87 47.32
C ASP A 75 16.73 12.38 46.09
N GLN A 76 17.63 13.35 46.28
CA GLN A 76 18.41 13.91 45.18
C GLN A 76 19.34 12.89 44.49
N GLN A 77 19.79 11.86 45.20
CA GLN A 77 20.66 10.83 44.63
C GLN A 77 19.88 9.88 43.71
N LYS A 78 18.70 9.43 44.14
CA LYS A 78 17.78 8.60 43.34
C LYS A 78 17.32 9.32 42.08
N LEU A 79 17.07 10.63 42.16
CA LEU A 79 16.70 11.44 40.99
C LEU A 79 17.84 11.53 39.97
N LEU A 80 19.09 11.66 40.40
CA LEU A 80 20.26 11.67 39.51
C LEU A 80 20.41 10.33 38.79
N GLN A 81 20.31 9.22 39.52
CA GLN A 81 20.40 7.88 38.94
C GLN A 81 19.28 7.61 37.91
N ALA A 82 18.05 8.06 38.19
CA ALA A 82 16.94 7.94 37.24
C ALA A 82 17.16 8.79 35.97
N ARG A 83 17.80 9.97 36.09
CA ARG A 83 18.16 10.80 34.92
C ARG A 83 19.27 10.17 34.08
N ASP A 84 20.24 9.54 34.71
CA ASP A 84 21.32 8.87 33.98
C ASP A 84 20.78 7.64 33.22
N LEU A 85 19.91 6.85 33.85
CA LEU A 85 19.24 5.72 33.19
C LEU A 85 18.33 6.19 32.03
N SER A 86 17.61 7.30 32.23
CA SER A 86 16.78 7.92 31.18
C SER A 86 17.61 8.30 29.96
N LYS A 87 18.78 8.92 30.16
CA LYS A 87 19.69 9.31 29.06
C LYS A 87 20.34 8.11 28.37
N GLN A 88 20.76 7.10 29.12
CA GLN A 88 21.43 5.92 28.57
C GLN A 88 20.48 5.08 27.70
N ASN A 89 19.23 4.93 28.12
CA ASN A 89 18.26 4.04 27.46
C ASN A 89 17.24 4.78 26.58
N GLY A 90 17.31 6.11 26.47
CA GLY A 90 16.35 6.90 25.70
C GLY A 90 14.90 6.81 26.22
N ILE A 91 14.70 6.51 27.50
CA ILE A 91 13.38 6.38 28.14
C ILE A 91 13.03 7.63 28.95
N THR A 92 11.74 7.89 29.19
CA THR A 92 11.30 9.04 29.99
C THR A 92 11.67 8.89 31.47
N LEU A 93 11.73 10.01 32.21
CA LEU A 93 12.12 10.01 33.62
C LEU A 93 11.16 9.18 34.48
N GLU A 94 9.86 9.21 34.16
CA GLU A 94 8.83 8.42 34.84
C GLU A 94 9.08 6.92 34.67
N LYS A 95 9.38 6.48 33.45
CA LYS A 95 9.71 5.08 33.15
C LYS A 95 11.02 4.66 33.81
N ALA A 96 12.00 5.56 33.91
CA ALA A 96 13.26 5.29 34.62
C ALA A 96 13.03 5.12 36.14
N LEU A 97 12.17 5.95 36.75
CA LEU A 97 11.81 5.84 38.16
C LEU A 97 11.06 4.53 38.48
N LEU A 98 10.16 4.10 37.59
CA LEU A 98 9.47 2.80 37.70
C LEU A 98 10.43 1.62 37.54
N LYS A 99 11.34 1.65 36.54
CA LYS A 99 12.32 0.58 36.30
C LYS A 99 13.33 0.41 37.43
N LEU A 100 13.68 1.51 38.12
CA LEU A 100 14.57 1.47 39.29
C LEU A 100 13.82 1.10 40.59
N HIS A 101 12.50 0.87 40.52
CA HIS A 101 11.65 0.60 41.68
C HIS A 101 11.74 1.68 42.77
N TYR A 102 11.96 2.94 42.37
CA TYR A 102 12.02 4.08 43.29
C TYR A 102 10.65 4.68 43.57
N VAL A 103 9.69 4.46 42.67
CA VAL A 103 8.31 4.92 42.78
C VAL A 103 7.41 3.83 42.21
N ASP A 104 6.30 3.54 42.88
CA ASP A 104 5.26 2.64 42.34
C ASP A 104 4.30 3.39 41.41
N GLU A 105 3.60 2.68 40.53
CA GLU A 105 2.65 3.29 39.58
C GLU A 105 1.58 4.15 40.28
N ASP A 106 1.15 3.77 41.47
CA ASP A 106 0.15 4.49 42.26
C ASP A 106 0.67 5.84 42.77
N ILE A 107 1.90 5.85 43.28
CA ILE A 107 2.56 7.06 43.77
C ILE A 107 2.86 8.00 42.60
N LEU A 108 3.29 7.45 41.47
CA LEU A 108 3.53 8.22 40.25
C LEU A 108 2.24 8.85 39.72
N ALA A 109 1.15 8.09 39.66
CA ALA A 109 -0.14 8.61 39.20
C ALA A 109 -0.69 9.71 40.13
N LYS A 110 -0.51 9.57 41.46
CA LYS A 110 -0.85 10.62 42.44
C LYS A 110 0.00 11.88 42.26
N ALA A 111 1.30 11.73 42.00
CA ALA A 111 2.18 12.86 41.74
C ALA A 111 1.81 13.59 40.43
N VAL A 112 1.42 12.85 39.39
CA VAL A 112 0.88 13.42 38.14
C VAL A 112 -0.45 14.13 38.40
N ALA A 113 -1.35 13.52 39.18
CA ALA A 113 -2.62 14.14 39.57
C ALA A 113 -2.40 15.49 40.30
N ALA A 114 -1.47 15.53 41.26
CA ALA A 114 -1.08 16.75 41.96
C ALA A 114 -0.41 17.79 41.04
N GLN A 115 0.40 17.35 40.07
CA GLN A 115 1.07 18.23 39.12
C GLN A 115 0.08 19.01 38.23
N TYR A 116 -1.02 18.36 37.87
CA TYR A 116 -2.01 18.89 36.93
C TYR A 116 -3.31 19.35 37.60
N ASP A 117 -3.40 19.29 38.93
CA ASP A 117 -4.59 19.63 39.72
C ASP A 117 -5.83 18.85 39.27
N MET A 118 -5.66 17.53 39.10
CA MET A 118 -6.71 16.61 38.65
C MET A 118 -7.01 15.56 39.72
N PRO A 119 -8.25 15.04 39.80
CA PRO A 119 -8.58 13.97 40.72
C PRO A 119 -7.89 12.66 40.31
N TYR A 120 -7.27 11.98 41.26
CA TYR A 120 -6.80 10.60 41.11
C TYR A 120 -7.94 9.63 41.42
N ILE A 121 -8.13 8.61 40.58
CA ILE A 121 -9.19 7.62 40.74
C ILE A 121 -8.67 6.18 40.61
N HIS A 122 -9.18 5.31 41.48
CA HIS A 122 -9.04 3.87 41.32
C HIS A 122 -10.23 3.33 40.53
N ILE A 123 -9.93 2.71 39.39
CA ILE A 123 -10.96 2.16 38.51
C ILE A 123 -11.33 0.75 38.99
N ASN A 124 -12.59 0.58 39.42
CA ASN A 124 -13.15 -0.75 39.67
C ASN A 124 -13.74 -1.31 38.38
N LEU A 125 -13.18 -2.42 37.88
CA LEU A 125 -13.55 -2.97 36.58
C LEU A 125 -15.02 -3.42 36.55
N SER A 126 -15.58 -3.89 37.66
CA SER A 126 -16.96 -4.41 37.72
C SER A 126 -18.01 -3.36 37.34
N ASP A 127 -17.73 -2.09 37.56
CA ASP A 127 -18.70 -1.00 37.53
C ASP A 127 -18.71 -0.29 36.16
N ILE A 128 -17.88 -0.76 35.22
CA ILE A 128 -17.72 -0.17 33.89
C ILE A 128 -18.77 -0.73 32.94
N ASP A 129 -19.64 0.15 32.46
CA ASP A 129 -20.62 -0.15 31.42
C ASP A 129 -19.93 -0.24 30.04
N GLN A 130 -20.11 -1.38 29.38
CA GLN A 130 -19.55 -1.64 28.05
C GLN A 130 -20.11 -0.70 26.98
N SER A 131 -21.28 -0.07 27.21
CA SER A 131 -21.87 0.91 26.31
C SER A 131 -20.99 2.17 26.10
N LEU A 132 -20.04 2.43 27.02
CA LEU A 132 -19.10 3.55 26.95
C LEU A 132 -18.11 3.44 25.78
N SER A 133 -17.85 2.23 25.28
CA SER A 133 -17.01 1.97 24.10
C SER A 133 -17.48 2.68 22.82
N ARG A 134 -18.74 3.12 22.77
CA ARG A 134 -19.34 3.79 21.60
C ARG A 134 -18.90 5.25 21.43
N TYR A 135 -18.41 5.89 22.50
CA TYR A 135 -18.05 7.32 22.46
C TYR A 135 -16.61 7.54 22.02
N ILE A 136 -15.70 6.62 22.35
CA ILE A 136 -14.27 6.75 22.04
C ILE A 136 -13.82 5.48 21.33
N SER A 137 -13.16 5.61 20.18
CA SER A 137 -12.65 4.45 19.46
C SER A 137 -11.50 3.78 20.21
N ALA A 138 -11.39 2.44 20.11
CA ALA A 138 -10.33 1.68 20.76
C ALA A 138 -8.93 2.20 20.37
N VAL A 139 -8.73 2.53 19.10
CA VAL A 139 -7.47 3.04 18.55
C VAL A 139 -7.09 4.37 19.19
N TYR A 140 -8.03 5.31 19.30
CA TYR A 140 -7.76 6.60 19.92
C TYR A 140 -7.53 6.45 21.43
N ALA A 141 -8.34 5.61 22.09
CA ALA A 141 -8.23 5.32 23.51
C ALA A 141 -6.87 4.69 23.90
N GLN A 142 -6.38 3.73 23.10
CA GLN A 142 -5.06 3.14 23.28
C GLN A 142 -3.92 4.13 22.98
N LYS A 143 -3.99 4.82 21.84
CA LYS A 143 -2.95 5.77 21.42
C LYS A 143 -2.75 6.89 22.44
N GLN A 144 -3.86 7.43 22.96
CA GLN A 144 -3.84 8.51 23.94
C GLN A 144 -3.77 8.02 25.40
N ARG A 145 -3.82 6.69 25.62
CA ARG A 145 -3.84 6.07 26.95
C ARG A 145 -4.94 6.64 27.85
N ILE A 146 -6.16 6.67 27.32
CA ILE A 146 -7.36 7.18 27.98
C ILE A 146 -8.47 6.12 27.98
N ALA A 147 -9.37 6.13 28.95
CA ALA A 147 -10.51 5.23 29.01
C ALA A 147 -11.77 5.90 29.60
N PRO A 148 -12.95 5.79 28.95
CA PRO A 148 -14.19 6.29 29.52
C PRO A 148 -14.65 5.36 30.65
N ILE A 149 -14.97 5.91 31.83
CA ILE A 149 -15.29 5.10 33.02
C ILE A 149 -16.76 5.16 33.38
N SER A 150 -17.37 6.34 33.25
CA SER A 150 -18.78 6.54 33.61
C SER A 150 -19.39 7.66 32.78
N LYS A 151 -20.72 7.58 32.59
CA LYS A 151 -21.51 8.64 31.99
C LYS A 151 -22.69 8.97 32.91
N ILE A 152 -22.84 10.25 33.24
CA ILE A 152 -23.97 10.76 34.03
C ILE A 152 -24.58 11.94 33.27
N GLY A 153 -25.81 11.74 32.77
CA GLY A 153 -26.50 12.75 31.96
C GLY A 153 -25.70 13.12 30.70
N ASN A 154 -25.29 14.39 30.63
CA ASN A 154 -24.51 14.94 29.50
C ASN A 154 -23.00 15.02 29.77
N THR A 155 -22.51 14.31 30.80
CA THR A 155 -21.11 14.36 31.22
C THR A 155 -20.50 12.97 31.25
N ILE A 156 -19.29 12.82 30.74
CA ILE A 156 -18.51 11.58 30.72
C ILE A 156 -17.23 11.77 31.53
N THR A 157 -16.93 10.81 32.40
CA THR A 157 -15.67 10.77 33.16
C THR A 157 -14.63 9.99 32.35
N LEU A 158 -13.50 10.63 32.07
CA LEU A 158 -12.41 10.10 31.27
C LEU A 158 -11.16 9.91 32.14
N ALA A 159 -10.75 8.66 32.37
CA ALA A 159 -9.45 8.37 32.96
C ALA A 159 -8.35 8.53 31.93
N MET A 160 -7.21 9.07 32.35
CA MET A 160 -6.03 9.24 31.53
C MET A 160 -4.76 8.96 32.34
N VAL A 161 -3.73 8.39 31.69
CA VAL A 161 -2.40 8.22 32.31
C VAL A 161 -1.70 9.58 32.43
N HIS A 162 -1.81 10.38 31.36
CA HIS A 162 -1.29 11.74 31.29
C HIS A 162 -2.39 12.69 30.80
N PRO A 163 -2.46 13.92 31.31
CA PRO A 163 -3.45 14.89 30.87
C PRO A 163 -3.35 15.20 29.38
N LEU A 164 -4.50 15.09 28.70
CA LEU A 164 -4.63 15.56 27.32
C LEU A 164 -4.48 17.07 27.25
N LYS A 165 -4.03 17.57 26.09
CA LYS A 165 -3.98 19.01 25.86
C LYS A 165 -5.40 19.59 25.86
N PRO A 166 -5.60 20.84 26.32
CA PRO A 166 -6.93 21.45 26.34
C PRO A 166 -7.64 21.47 24.98
N HIS A 167 -6.88 21.56 23.89
CA HIS A 167 -7.41 21.48 22.52
C HIS A 167 -7.99 20.10 22.19
N ASP A 168 -7.25 19.03 22.49
CA ASP A 168 -7.65 17.65 22.21
C ASP A 168 -8.90 17.26 23.02
N ILE A 169 -9.04 17.78 24.25
CA ILE A 169 -10.24 17.61 25.06
C ILE A 169 -11.44 18.29 24.38
N ARG A 170 -11.29 19.52 23.88
CA ARG A 170 -12.39 20.24 23.19
C ARG A 170 -12.83 19.53 21.92
N GLU A 171 -11.89 19.07 21.09
CA GLU A 171 -12.21 18.29 19.90
C GLU A 171 -12.96 16.99 20.25
N LEU A 172 -12.54 16.34 21.33
CA LEU A 172 -13.20 15.12 21.80
C LEU A 172 -14.61 15.42 22.32
N GLU A 173 -14.81 16.50 23.09
CA GLU A 173 -16.14 16.97 23.52
C GLU A 173 -17.07 17.25 22.32
N ASP A 174 -16.56 17.91 21.28
CA ASP A 174 -17.32 18.23 20.07
C ASP A 174 -17.72 16.98 19.28
N SER A 175 -16.81 16.00 19.20
CA SER A 175 -17.05 14.72 18.53
C SER A 175 -18.11 13.88 19.25
N ILE A 176 -18.01 13.76 20.58
CA ILE A 176 -18.89 12.90 21.37
C ILE A 176 -20.18 13.61 21.82
N ARG A 177 -20.24 14.94 21.70
CA ARG A 177 -21.34 15.81 22.16
C ARG A 177 -21.66 15.68 23.66
N LEU A 178 -20.65 15.39 24.47
CA LEU A 178 -20.72 15.29 25.94
C LEU A 178 -19.62 16.16 26.56
N LYS A 179 -19.85 16.64 27.78
CA LYS A 179 -18.81 17.29 28.58
C LYS A 179 -17.89 16.27 29.23
N ILE A 180 -16.58 16.55 29.25
CA ILE A 180 -15.56 15.62 29.77
C ILE A 180 -15.10 16.10 31.14
N ILE A 181 -15.19 15.21 32.13
CA ILE A 181 -14.48 15.34 33.42
C ILE A 181 -13.22 14.48 33.32
N SER A 182 -12.06 15.11 33.45
CA SER A 182 -10.76 14.45 33.37
C SER A 182 -10.32 13.95 34.74
N ALA A 183 -9.82 12.71 34.80
CA ALA A 183 -9.27 12.12 36.01
C ALA A 183 -8.01 11.30 35.70
N ILE A 184 -7.07 11.24 36.64
CA ILE A 184 -5.83 10.48 36.49
C ILE A 184 -6.00 9.07 37.06
N ALA A 185 -5.50 8.07 36.33
CA ALA A 185 -5.45 6.68 36.79
C ALA A 185 -4.11 6.03 36.36
N THR A 186 -3.78 4.88 36.96
CA THR A 186 -2.56 4.14 36.61
C THR A 186 -2.63 3.53 35.21
N GLU A 187 -1.46 3.35 34.58
CA GLU A 187 -1.34 2.71 33.25
C GLU A 187 -1.86 1.27 33.27
N ALA A 188 -1.62 0.53 34.34
CA ALA A 188 -2.18 -0.81 34.53
C ALA A 188 -3.73 -0.81 34.59
N SER A 189 -4.34 0.13 35.30
CA SER A 189 -5.81 0.23 35.42
C SER A 189 -6.48 0.64 34.12
N ILE A 190 -5.88 1.57 33.37
CA ILE A 190 -6.39 1.98 32.05
C ILE A 190 -6.27 0.81 31.08
N SER A 191 -5.13 0.12 31.05
CA SER A 191 -4.93 -1.04 30.17
C SER A 191 -5.96 -2.15 30.43
N LYS A 192 -6.25 -2.48 31.70
CA LYS A 192 -7.29 -3.46 32.06
C LYS A 192 -8.69 -2.99 31.66
N THR A 193 -8.99 -1.71 31.85
CA THR A 193 -10.27 -1.10 31.46
C THR A 193 -10.48 -1.15 29.94
N LEU A 194 -9.45 -0.83 29.16
CA LEU A 194 -9.50 -0.91 27.70
C LEU A 194 -9.75 -2.33 27.20
N LYS A 195 -9.08 -3.33 27.80
CA LYS A 195 -9.33 -4.75 27.50
C LYS A 195 -10.80 -5.13 27.71
N ARG A 196 -11.39 -4.70 28.83
CA ARG A 196 -12.80 -4.99 29.15
C ARG A 196 -13.78 -4.23 28.26
N LEU A 197 -13.51 -2.97 27.95
CA LEU A 197 -14.41 -2.14 27.12
C LEU A 197 -14.42 -2.58 25.66
N TYR A 198 -13.27 -3.01 25.13
CA TYR A 198 -13.08 -3.28 23.70
C TYR A 198 -12.85 -4.76 23.37
N ASN A 199 -12.86 -5.67 24.36
CA ASN A 199 -12.63 -7.12 24.20
C ASN A 199 -11.34 -7.46 23.45
N ILE A 200 -10.22 -6.84 23.83
CA ILE A 200 -8.91 -7.06 23.20
C ILE A 200 -8.10 -8.02 24.09
N ASP A 201 -7.87 -9.25 23.63
CA ASP A 201 -6.93 -10.18 24.24
C ASP A 201 -5.50 -9.80 23.84
N THR A 202 -4.81 -9.08 24.72
CA THR A 202 -3.38 -8.81 24.49
C THR A 202 -2.57 -10.08 24.77
N VAL A 203 -2.07 -10.72 23.72
CA VAL A 203 -0.89 -11.58 23.84
C VAL A 203 0.27 -10.69 24.29
N SER A 204 0.90 -11.05 25.40
CA SER A 204 2.11 -10.42 25.93
C SER A 204 3.24 -10.53 24.90
N THR A 205 3.62 -9.41 24.30
CA THR A 205 4.78 -9.29 23.42
C THR A 205 6.07 -9.16 24.25
N THR A 206 7.05 -10.00 23.93
CA THR A 206 8.46 -9.68 24.09
C THR A 206 9.03 -9.45 22.70
N ASP A 207 9.82 -8.39 22.60
CA ASP A 207 10.73 -8.00 21.52
C ASP A 207 10.15 -7.35 20.24
N ALA A 208 10.27 -6.03 20.27
CA ALA A 208 10.79 -5.07 19.27
C ALA A 208 10.42 -5.21 17.78
N ASP A 209 9.89 -4.09 17.28
CA ASP A 209 10.03 -3.52 15.93
C ASP A 209 9.46 -4.35 14.76
N ASP A 210 8.13 -4.40 14.72
CA ASP A 210 7.31 -4.19 13.52
C ASP A 210 5.82 -4.29 13.92
N GLU A 211 5.21 -3.15 14.30
CA GLU A 211 3.78 -3.09 14.69
C GLU A 211 2.85 -3.36 13.49
N VAL A 212 2.64 -4.64 13.19
CA VAL A 212 1.47 -5.08 12.42
C VAL A 212 0.28 -5.08 13.36
N ASN A 213 -0.61 -4.11 13.14
CA ASN A 213 -1.87 -3.91 13.85
C ASN A 213 -2.77 -5.16 13.72
N LEU A 214 -2.79 -6.02 14.76
CA LEU A 214 -3.49 -7.31 14.75
C LEU A 214 -5.03 -7.21 14.79
N ASP A 215 -5.60 -6.04 15.11
CA ASP A 215 -7.06 -5.81 15.14
C ASP A 215 -7.70 -5.60 13.75
N ILE A 216 -6.90 -5.55 12.68
CA ILE A 216 -7.38 -5.29 11.31
C ILE A 216 -7.27 -6.53 10.41
N VAL A 217 -6.85 -7.68 10.96
CA VAL A 217 -6.96 -8.96 10.25
C VAL A 217 -8.41 -9.43 10.40
N PRO A 218 -9.20 -9.52 9.32
CA PRO A 218 -10.60 -9.87 9.49
C PRO A 218 -10.75 -11.34 9.91
N ASP A 219 -11.73 -11.60 10.80
CA ASP A 219 -12.16 -12.92 11.27
C ASP A 219 -12.22 -13.93 10.11
N SER A 220 -12.02 -15.22 10.38
CA SER A 220 -12.14 -16.25 9.34
C SER A 220 -13.50 -16.13 8.63
N ILE A 221 -13.52 -16.18 7.29
CA ILE A 221 -14.77 -16.00 6.51
C ILE A 221 -15.85 -16.99 6.97
N ILE A 222 -15.45 -18.21 7.34
CA ILE A 222 -16.33 -19.25 7.85
C ILE A 222 -17.03 -18.80 9.14
N GLU A 223 -16.31 -18.15 10.06
CA GLU A 223 -16.88 -17.65 11.29
C GLU A 223 -17.83 -16.46 11.05
N LEU A 224 -17.50 -15.57 10.12
CA LEU A 224 -18.37 -14.46 9.70
C LEU A 224 -19.70 -14.93 9.10
N LEU A 225 -19.65 -15.99 8.27
CA LEU A 225 -20.82 -16.60 7.66
C LEU A 225 -21.63 -17.46 8.65
N SER A 226 -21.01 -17.97 9.70
CA SER A 226 -21.70 -18.76 10.73
C SER A 226 -22.57 -17.89 11.66
N LYS A 227 -22.15 -16.66 11.96
CA LYS A 227 -22.84 -15.71 12.84
C LYS A 227 -24.16 -15.17 12.26
N THR A 228 -24.41 -15.40 10.97
CA THR A 228 -25.64 -14.98 10.27
C THR A 228 -26.63 -16.11 10.01
N SER A 229 -26.35 -17.32 10.51
CA SER A 229 -27.26 -18.47 10.37
C SER A 229 -28.46 -18.45 11.33
N ALA A 230 -28.55 -17.47 12.24
CA ALA A 230 -29.54 -17.42 13.30
C ALA A 230 -30.83 -16.62 12.99
N ASP A 231 -30.89 -15.83 11.91
CA ASP A 231 -32.11 -15.11 11.51
C ASP A 231 -32.40 -15.36 10.02
N GLU A 232 -33.61 -15.82 9.71
CA GLU A 232 -34.16 -15.88 8.36
C GLU A 232 -34.99 -14.62 8.07
N PRO A 233 -34.52 -13.65 7.27
CA PRO A 233 -35.38 -12.64 6.68
C PRO A 233 -35.84 -13.08 5.28
N GLU A 234 -37.11 -12.77 4.98
CA GLU A 234 -37.73 -12.97 3.66
C GLU A 234 -37.09 -12.07 2.59
N ILE A 235 -37.06 -12.59 1.36
CA ILE A 235 -36.24 -12.13 0.22
C ILE A 235 -36.71 -10.77 -0.37
N GLU A 236 -37.81 -10.19 0.09
CA GLU A 236 -38.48 -9.08 -0.62
C GLU A 236 -38.22 -7.66 -0.09
N GLU A 237 -37.56 -7.45 1.07
CA GLU A 237 -37.35 -6.09 1.62
C GLU A 237 -35.91 -5.52 1.60
N GLU A 238 -34.89 -6.26 1.14
CA GLU A 238 -33.47 -5.82 1.21
C GLU A 238 -33.05 -4.74 0.19
N THR A 239 -33.96 -4.24 -0.66
CA THR A 239 -33.65 -3.05 -1.49
C THR A 239 -33.60 -1.75 -0.66
N LYS A 240 -34.00 -1.77 0.62
CA LYS A 240 -33.86 -0.61 1.52
C LYS A 240 -32.47 -0.56 2.15
N LYS A 241 -31.58 0.17 1.47
CA LYS A 241 -30.34 0.79 2.00
C LYS A 241 -29.45 -0.17 2.79
N VAL A 242 -28.45 -0.74 2.11
CA VAL A 242 -27.18 -1.11 2.77
C VAL A 242 -26.66 0.15 3.46
N THR A 243 -26.95 0.29 4.75
CA THR A 243 -26.35 1.33 5.58
C THR A 243 -24.97 0.84 6.00
N GLU A 244 -24.05 1.74 6.35
CA GLU A 244 -22.72 1.41 6.88
C GLU A 244 -22.73 0.51 8.14
N LYS A 245 -23.91 0.09 8.61
CA LYS A 245 -24.15 -0.67 9.83
C LYS A 245 -24.11 -2.19 9.65
N ASP A 246 -24.11 -2.74 8.44
CA ASP A 246 -23.94 -4.19 8.25
C ASP A 246 -22.47 -4.59 8.39
N SER A 247 -22.04 -4.65 9.65
CA SER A 247 -20.67 -4.98 10.06
C SER A 247 -20.15 -6.27 9.43
N VAL A 248 -21.02 -7.25 9.16
CA VAL A 248 -20.66 -8.53 8.55
C VAL A 248 -20.24 -8.38 7.09
N ILE A 249 -20.99 -7.62 6.27
CA ILE A 249 -20.67 -7.41 4.85
C ILE A 249 -19.39 -6.57 4.72
N VAL A 250 -19.23 -5.56 5.58
CA VAL A 250 -18.00 -4.73 5.62
C VAL A 250 -16.79 -5.61 5.92
N LYS A 251 -16.85 -6.43 6.98
CA LYS A 251 -15.77 -7.37 7.33
C LYS A 251 -15.50 -8.37 6.21
N LEU A 252 -16.54 -8.92 5.59
CA LEU A 252 -16.42 -9.90 4.51
C LEU A 252 -15.71 -9.33 3.28
N VAL A 253 -16.12 -8.16 2.79
CA VAL A 253 -15.48 -7.51 1.63
C VAL A 253 -14.04 -7.12 1.96
N ASN A 254 -13.80 -6.57 3.15
CA ASN A 254 -12.45 -6.24 3.59
C ASN A 254 -11.54 -7.47 3.69
N LYS A 255 -12.07 -8.62 4.14
CA LYS A 255 -11.36 -9.90 4.20
C LYS A 255 -10.99 -10.43 2.83
N ILE A 256 -11.93 -10.41 1.89
CA ILE A 256 -11.67 -10.83 0.51
C ILE A 256 -10.51 -10.01 -0.10
N VAL A 257 -10.52 -8.69 0.09
CA VAL A 257 -9.45 -7.81 -0.40
C VAL A 257 -8.13 -8.06 0.33
N TYR A 258 -8.16 -8.22 1.66
CA TYR A 258 -6.96 -8.48 2.46
C TYR A 258 -6.30 -9.80 2.07
N ASP A 259 -7.06 -10.88 1.99
CA ASP A 259 -6.56 -12.21 1.63
C ASP A 259 -6.03 -12.22 0.19
N ALA A 260 -6.75 -11.59 -0.74
CA ALA A 260 -6.27 -11.44 -2.11
C ALA A 260 -4.93 -10.71 -2.19
N TYR A 261 -4.72 -9.66 -1.38
CA TYR A 261 -3.44 -8.97 -1.32
C TYR A 261 -2.33 -9.82 -0.67
N MET A 262 -2.62 -10.51 0.43
CA MET A 262 -1.66 -11.44 1.09
C MET A 262 -1.23 -12.57 0.15
N ASP A 263 -2.17 -13.11 -0.64
CA ASP A 263 -1.92 -14.13 -1.66
C ASP A 263 -1.27 -13.59 -2.94
N LYS A 264 -1.01 -12.28 -3.01
CA LYS A 264 -0.46 -11.57 -4.18
C LYS A 264 -1.30 -11.78 -5.45
N ALA A 265 -2.62 -11.79 -5.30
CA ALA A 265 -3.55 -11.83 -6.43
C ALA A 265 -3.53 -10.51 -7.21
N SER A 266 -3.61 -10.59 -8.55
CA SER A 266 -3.72 -9.43 -9.44
C SER A 266 -5.15 -8.92 -9.55
N ASP A 267 -6.12 -9.84 -9.55
CA ASP A 267 -7.54 -9.52 -9.76
C ASP A 267 -8.41 -10.37 -8.82
N ILE A 268 -9.49 -9.77 -8.33
CA ILE A 268 -10.56 -10.41 -7.56
C ILE A 268 -11.81 -10.34 -8.44
N HIS A 269 -12.43 -11.48 -8.67
CA HIS A 269 -13.67 -11.61 -9.43
C HIS A 269 -14.79 -12.03 -8.50
N ILE A 270 -15.87 -11.27 -8.48
CA ILE A 270 -17.06 -11.54 -7.66
C ILE A 270 -18.23 -11.71 -8.63
N GLU A 271 -18.73 -12.94 -8.70
CA GLU A 271 -19.65 -13.41 -9.73
C GLU A 271 -20.96 -13.89 -9.07
N PRO A 272 -21.96 -13.00 -8.91
CA PRO A 272 -23.28 -13.37 -8.45
C PRO A 272 -24.10 -14.06 -9.55
N TYR A 273 -24.89 -15.07 -9.18
CA TYR A 273 -25.73 -15.81 -10.11
C TYR A 273 -27.24 -15.59 -9.87
N PRO A 274 -28.09 -15.74 -10.92
CA PRO A 274 -29.54 -15.75 -10.77
C PRO A 274 -30.06 -16.86 -9.84
N GLY A 275 -31.20 -16.61 -9.19
CA GLY A 275 -31.88 -17.58 -8.32
C GLY A 275 -31.22 -17.76 -6.94
N LYS A 276 -31.21 -19.00 -6.44
CA LYS A 276 -30.63 -19.43 -5.15
C LYS A 276 -29.20 -19.99 -5.29
N LYS A 277 -28.48 -19.64 -6.35
CA LYS A 277 -27.08 -20.04 -6.52
C LYS A 277 -26.17 -19.08 -5.76
N ASP A 278 -25.16 -19.65 -5.10
CA ASP A 278 -24.16 -18.90 -4.34
C ASP A 278 -23.34 -17.97 -5.23
N VAL A 279 -22.87 -16.88 -4.63
CA VAL A 279 -21.90 -15.97 -5.25
C VAL A 279 -20.54 -16.65 -5.26
N VAL A 280 -19.88 -16.68 -6.41
CA VAL A 280 -18.55 -17.27 -6.56
C VAL A 280 -17.53 -16.15 -6.53
N VAL A 281 -16.59 -16.21 -5.59
CA VAL A 281 -15.42 -15.33 -5.55
C VAL A 281 -14.22 -16.08 -6.08
N ARG A 282 -13.59 -15.55 -7.13
CA ARG A 282 -12.35 -16.06 -7.70
C ARG A 282 -11.23 -15.06 -7.52
N THR A 283 -10.01 -15.53 -7.35
CA THR A 283 -8.81 -14.69 -7.36
C THR A 283 -7.91 -15.14 -8.50
N ARG A 284 -7.23 -14.17 -9.12
CA ARG A 284 -6.21 -14.42 -10.12
C ARG A 284 -4.84 -14.29 -9.46
N VAL A 285 -4.16 -15.42 -9.25
CA VAL A 285 -2.80 -15.47 -8.71
C VAL A 285 -1.87 -16.00 -9.80
N ASP A 286 -0.77 -15.28 -10.04
CA ASP A 286 0.22 -15.65 -11.07
C ASP A 286 -0.39 -15.93 -12.46
N GLY A 287 -1.46 -15.20 -12.82
CA GLY A 287 -2.16 -15.31 -14.10
C GLY A 287 -3.26 -16.39 -14.14
N GLN A 288 -3.33 -17.30 -13.17
CA GLN A 288 -4.34 -18.36 -13.11
C GLN A 288 -5.52 -17.93 -12.23
N CYS A 289 -6.74 -18.13 -12.71
CA CYS A 289 -7.96 -17.84 -11.96
C CYS A 289 -8.41 -19.10 -11.21
N SER A 290 -8.59 -19.00 -9.89
CA SER A 290 -9.05 -20.10 -9.03
C SER A 290 -10.19 -19.64 -8.12
N ILE A 291 -11.09 -20.56 -7.76
CA ILE A 291 -12.15 -20.28 -6.80
C ILE A 291 -11.50 -20.07 -5.42
N TYR A 292 -11.70 -18.88 -4.86
CA TYR A 292 -11.26 -18.54 -3.51
C TYR A 292 -12.34 -18.94 -2.50
N GLN A 293 -13.59 -18.55 -2.72
CA GLN A 293 -14.67 -18.80 -1.77
C GLN A 293 -16.03 -18.81 -2.49
N ARG A 294 -16.97 -19.60 -1.95
CA ARG A 294 -18.41 -19.48 -2.28
C ARG A 294 -19.14 -18.82 -1.12
N ILE A 295 -19.96 -17.83 -1.44
CA ILE A 295 -20.70 -17.01 -0.47
C ILE A 295 -22.19 -17.24 -0.70
N PRO A 296 -23.00 -17.46 0.36
CA PRO A 296 -24.44 -17.70 0.23
C PRO A 296 -25.16 -16.67 -0.65
N TYR A 297 -26.11 -17.13 -1.45
CA TYR A 297 -26.87 -16.30 -2.41
C TYR A 297 -27.54 -15.06 -1.79
N LYS A 298 -27.76 -15.03 -0.46
CA LYS A 298 -28.33 -13.89 0.28
C LYS A 298 -27.50 -12.61 0.08
N TYR A 299 -26.18 -12.71 -0.08
CA TYR A 299 -25.29 -11.56 -0.18
C TYR A 299 -25.09 -11.02 -1.61
N LYS A 300 -25.78 -11.58 -2.61
CA LYS A 300 -25.52 -11.31 -4.04
C LYS A 300 -25.73 -9.85 -4.47
N PHE A 301 -26.63 -9.12 -3.81
CA PHE A 301 -26.83 -7.68 -4.05
C PHE A 301 -26.02 -6.81 -3.09
N ALA A 302 -25.77 -7.31 -1.88
CA ALA A 302 -25.14 -6.57 -0.82
C ALA A 302 -23.64 -6.36 -1.07
N ILE A 303 -22.95 -7.37 -1.62
CA ILE A 303 -21.52 -7.28 -1.94
C ILE A 303 -21.24 -6.25 -3.05
N PRO A 304 -21.88 -6.31 -4.24
CA PRO A 304 -21.69 -5.27 -5.26
C PRO A 304 -22.04 -3.88 -4.76
N SER A 305 -23.11 -3.73 -3.97
CA SER A 305 -23.52 -2.44 -3.39
C SER A 305 -22.45 -1.87 -2.45
N ARG A 306 -21.86 -2.71 -1.58
CA ARG A 306 -20.77 -2.29 -0.68
C ARG A 306 -19.55 -1.83 -1.48
N ILE A 307 -19.19 -2.55 -2.53
CA ILE A 307 -18.04 -2.19 -3.37
C ILE A 307 -18.30 -0.88 -4.12
N LYS A 308 -19.52 -0.66 -4.63
CA LYS A 308 -19.93 0.62 -5.22
C LYS A 308 -19.80 1.79 -4.24
N ILE A 309 -20.18 1.61 -2.97
CA ILE A 309 -19.98 2.61 -1.91
C ILE A 309 -18.49 2.92 -1.75
N MET A 310 -17.63 1.91 -1.64
CA MET A 310 -16.19 2.09 -1.46
C MET A 310 -15.54 2.82 -2.65
N ALA A 311 -16.06 2.60 -3.85
CA ALA A 311 -15.57 3.19 -5.10
C ALA A 311 -16.28 4.49 -5.51
N ASN A 312 -17.19 5.02 -4.68
CA ASN A 312 -18.01 6.20 -4.97
C ASN A 312 -18.82 6.09 -6.29
N LEU A 313 -19.40 4.92 -6.54
CA LEU A 313 -20.23 4.60 -7.71
C LEU A 313 -21.73 4.71 -7.39
N ASP A 314 -22.55 4.85 -8.43
CA ASP A 314 -24.00 4.93 -8.28
C ASP A 314 -24.59 3.53 -7.99
N ILE A 315 -25.14 3.37 -6.78
CA ILE A 315 -25.75 2.13 -6.29
C ILE A 315 -27.11 1.88 -6.96
N ALA A 316 -27.83 2.95 -7.34
CA ALA A 316 -29.14 2.85 -7.95
C ALA A 316 -29.05 2.44 -9.42
N GLU A 317 -27.98 2.84 -10.12
CA GLU A 317 -27.74 2.42 -11.50
C GLU A 317 -27.11 1.02 -11.53
N LYS A 318 -27.84 0.07 -12.14
CA LYS A 318 -27.44 -1.34 -12.28
C LYS A 318 -27.49 -1.84 -13.71
N ARG A 319 -27.75 -0.96 -14.69
CA ARG A 319 -27.98 -1.32 -16.09
C ARG A 319 -26.83 -0.92 -17.00
N LYS A 320 -25.86 -0.17 -16.48
CA LYS A 320 -24.69 0.32 -17.22
C LYS A 320 -23.41 -0.08 -16.50
N PRO A 321 -22.32 -0.37 -17.24
CA PRO A 321 -21.01 -0.56 -16.65
C PRO A 321 -20.58 0.68 -15.87
N GLN A 322 -19.85 0.49 -14.77
CA GLN A 322 -19.28 1.58 -13.97
C GLN A 322 -17.85 1.25 -13.57
N ASP A 323 -16.98 2.25 -13.58
CA ASP A 323 -15.55 2.12 -13.23
C ASP A 323 -15.22 3.11 -12.12
N GLY A 324 -14.44 2.66 -11.13
CA GLY A 324 -14.06 3.45 -9.98
C GLY A 324 -12.71 3.05 -9.39
N LYS A 325 -12.26 3.84 -8.41
CA LYS A 325 -11.03 3.62 -7.65
C LYS A 325 -11.36 3.56 -6.17
N ILE A 326 -10.64 2.71 -5.44
CA ILE A 326 -10.74 2.58 -3.99
C ILE A 326 -9.37 2.80 -3.37
N GLU A 327 -9.25 3.81 -2.51
CA GLU A 327 -8.12 3.92 -1.59
C GLU A 327 -8.40 3.03 -0.38
N PHE A 328 -7.88 1.79 -0.39
CA PHE A 328 -8.25 0.78 0.60
C PHE A 328 -7.78 1.12 2.02
N LYS A 329 -6.79 2.00 2.17
CA LYS A 329 -6.36 2.55 3.48
C LYS A 329 -7.52 3.16 4.28
N LYS A 330 -8.57 3.66 3.60
CA LYS A 330 -9.76 4.22 4.26
C LYS A 330 -10.66 3.13 4.89
N PHE A 331 -10.50 1.88 4.46
CA PHE A 331 -11.41 0.78 4.79
C PHE A 331 -10.71 -0.41 5.45
N GLY A 332 -9.39 -0.52 5.36
CA GLY A 332 -8.59 -1.62 5.90
C GLY A 332 -7.15 -1.21 6.23
N PRO A 333 -6.31 -2.17 6.64
CA PRO A 333 -4.95 -1.88 7.14
C PRO A 333 -3.96 -1.61 6.01
N LEU A 334 -4.28 -2.09 4.81
CA LEU A 334 -3.36 -2.08 3.69
C LEU A 334 -3.42 -0.72 2.99
N ASN A 335 -2.25 -0.11 2.80
CA ASN A 335 -2.11 1.11 2.02
C ASN A 335 -1.99 0.79 0.53
N ILE A 336 -3.11 0.36 -0.07
CA ILE A 336 -3.19 -0.01 -1.49
C ILE A 336 -4.31 0.74 -2.21
N GLU A 337 -4.10 1.01 -3.50
CA GLU A 337 -5.15 1.49 -4.41
C GLU A 337 -5.72 0.31 -5.19
N LEU A 338 -7.04 0.27 -5.35
CA LEU A 338 -7.74 -0.75 -6.11
C LEU A 338 -8.52 -0.09 -7.24
N ARG A 339 -8.61 -0.75 -8.39
CA ARG A 339 -9.56 -0.38 -9.44
C ARG A 339 -10.72 -1.33 -9.48
N VAL A 340 -11.90 -0.79 -9.61
CA VAL A 340 -13.14 -1.55 -9.62
C VAL A 340 -13.85 -1.30 -10.93
N ALA A 341 -14.30 -2.36 -11.57
CA ALA A 341 -15.26 -2.33 -12.65
C ALA A 341 -16.48 -3.18 -12.28
N THR A 342 -17.67 -2.63 -12.47
CA THR A 342 -18.94 -3.35 -12.32
C THR A 342 -19.59 -3.53 -13.69
N MET A 343 -20.02 -4.75 -14.01
CA MET A 343 -20.66 -5.09 -15.28
C MET A 343 -22.03 -5.73 -15.03
N PRO A 344 -23.13 -5.19 -15.55
CA PRO A 344 -24.43 -5.83 -15.43
C PRO A 344 -24.48 -7.15 -16.19
N THR A 345 -24.99 -8.20 -15.55
CA THR A 345 -25.13 -9.55 -16.09
C THR A 345 -26.60 -10.01 -16.05
N VAL A 346 -26.87 -11.18 -16.66
CA VAL A 346 -28.24 -11.70 -16.81
C VAL A 346 -28.93 -11.87 -15.44
N GLY A 347 -30.25 -11.66 -15.41
CA GLY A 347 -31.04 -11.80 -14.18
C GLY A 347 -30.90 -10.63 -13.20
N GLY A 348 -30.50 -9.45 -13.67
CA GLY A 348 -30.37 -8.24 -12.84
C GLY A 348 -29.19 -8.29 -11.88
N MET A 349 -28.20 -9.13 -12.19
CA MET A 349 -26.97 -9.30 -11.42
C MET A 349 -25.90 -8.31 -11.88
N GLU A 350 -24.89 -8.09 -11.03
CA GLU A 350 -23.77 -7.22 -11.35
C GLU A 350 -22.47 -7.93 -10.96
N ASP A 351 -21.68 -8.28 -11.96
CA ASP A 351 -20.35 -8.83 -11.76
C ASP A 351 -19.40 -7.70 -11.37
N VAL A 352 -18.51 -7.98 -10.42
CA VAL A 352 -17.53 -7.01 -9.94
C VAL A 352 -16.14 -7.57 -10.12
N VAL A 353 -15.28 -6.80 -10.78
CA VAL A 353 -13.86 -7.10 -10.92
C VAL A 353 -13.07 -6.02 -10.19
N ILE A 354 -12.24 -6.44 -9.25
CA ILE A 354 -11.34 -5.57 -8.50
C ILE A 354 -9.91 -5.91 -8.92
N ARG A 355 -9.20 -4.97 -9.55
CA ARG A 355 -7.77 -5.09 -9.80
C ARG A 355 -7.00 -4.52 -8.62
N VAL A 356 -6.14 -5.35 -8.04
CA VAL A 356 -5.23 -4.96 -6.96
C VAL A 356 -4.01 -4.32 -7.60
N LEU A 357 -3.85 -3.00 -7.45
CA LEU A 357 -2.68 -2.32 -7.97
C LEU A 357 -1.49 -2.62 -7.05
N ALA A 358 -0.38 -3.04 -7.64
CA ALA A 358 0.85 -3.20 -6.91
C ALA A 358 1.32 -1.83 -6.42
N SER A 359 1.15 -1.57 -5.12
CA SER A 359 1.70 -0.39 -4.47
C SER A 359 3.13 -0.75 -4.08
N GLY A 360 4.12 -0.30 -4.84
CA GLY A 360 5.51 -0.64 -4.59
C GLY A 360 6.46 -0.02 -5.62
N ASP A 361 7.73 0.05 -5.22
CA ASP A 361 8.82 0.46 -6.10
C ASP A 361 8.89 -0.45 -7.34
N PRO A 362 9.35 0.09 -8.49
CA PRO A 362 9.59 -0.72 -9.67
C PRO A 362 10.55 -1.87 -9.34
N ILE A 363 10.34 -3.00 -10.00
CA ILE A 363 11.24 -4.15 -9.87
C ILE A 363 12.66 -3.71 -10.28
N GLY A 364 13.67 -4.19 -9.55
CA GLY A 364 15.06 -3.90 -9.88
C GLY A 364 15.41 -4.44 -11.27
N PHE A 365 16.25 -3.72 -12.02
CA PHE A 365 16.68 -4.12 -13.37
C PHE A 365 17.28 -5.54 -13.39
N GLU A 366 18.01 -5.92 -12.35
CA GLU A 366 18.61 -7.24 -12.19
C GLU A 366 17.59 -8.36 -11.93
N GLU A 367 16.43 -8.01 -11.39
CA GLU A 367 15.38 -8.97 -11.03
C GLU A 367 14.46 -9.30 -12.22
N LEU A 368 14.61 -8.62 -13.36
CA LEU A 368 13.84 -8.90 -14.58
C LEU A 368 14.08 -10.32 -15.10
N GLY A 369 15.24 -10.91 -14.83
CA GLY A 369 15.60 -12.24 -15.34
C GLY A 369 15.98 -12.22 -16.82
N LEU A 370 16.68 -11.17 -17.25
CA LEU A 370 17.34 -11.10 -18.55
C LEU A 370 18.60 -11.99 -18.53
N THR A 371 18.85 -12.71 -19.62
CA THR A 371 20.15 -13.39 -19.82
C THR A 371 21.25 -12.36 -20.04
N GLU A 372 22.51 -12.73 -19.81
CA GLU A 372 23.66 -11.80 -19.91
C GLU A 372 23.69 -11.00 -21.22
N ARG A 373 23.47 -11.67 -22.37
CA ARG A 373 23.38 -11.02 -23.68
C ARG A 373 22.21 -10.03 -23.74
N ASN A 374 21.01 -10.48 -23.39
CA ASN A 374 19.79 -9.66 -23.45
C ASN A 374 19.87 -8.45 -22.52
N LYS A 375 20.48 -8.65 -21.34
CA LYS A 375 20.75 -7.60 -20.36
C LYS A 375 21.72 -6.56 -20.92
N ARG A 376 22.82 -6.99 -21.54
CA ARG A 376 23.80 -6.09 -22.16
C ARG A 376 23.16 -5.22 -23.23
N VAL A 377 22.46 -5.84 -24.20
CA VAL A 377 21.80 -5.13 -25.31
C VAL A 377 20.79 -4.12 -24.79
N PHE A 378 19.94 -4.52 -23.83
CA PHE A 378 18.94 -3.63 -23.27
C PHE A 378 19.58 -2.50 -22.44
N TYR A 379 20.62 -2.79 -21.65
CA TYR A 379 21.36 -1.79 -20.88
C TYR A 379 22.06 -0.75 -21.77
N GLU A 380 22.68 -1.19 -22.87
CA GLU A 380 23.30 -0.30 -23.85
C GLU A 380 22.24 0.60 -24.50
N ALA A 381 21.10 0.03 -24.89
CA ALA A 381 19.98 0.82 -25.43
C ALA A 381 19.47 1.87 -24.44
N LEU A 382 19.31 1.53 -23.15
CA LEU A 382 18.87 2.46 -22.10
C LEU A 382 19.82 3.65 -21.89
N ASN A 383 21.12 3.46 -22.14
CA ASN A 383 22.14 4.50 -21.98
C ASN A 383 22.40 5.32 -23.24
N SER A 384 21.78 4.96 -24.37
CA SER A 384 21.84 5.75 -25.60
C SER A 384 21.29 7.17 -25.39
N PRO A 385 21.87 8.18 -26.07
CA PRO A 385 21.41 9.56 -25.95
C PRO A 385 20.01 9.77 -26.52
N HIS A 386 19.69 9.06 -27.61
CA HIS A 386 18.40 9.12 -28.29
C HIS A 386 18.12 7.83 -29.04
N GLY A 387 16.88 7.63 -29.44
CA GLY A 387 16.44 6.46 -30.20
C GLY A 387 15.19 5.80 -29.61
N LEU A 388 14.68 4.78 -30.28
CA LEU A 388 13.41 4.13 -29.98
C LEU A 388 13.64 2.74 -29.37
N ILE A 389 13.08 2.52 -28.18
CA ILE A 389 13.09 1.25 -27.45
C ILE A 389 11.65 0.75 -27.32
N LEU A 390 11.41 -0.47 -27.78
CA LEU A 390 10.08 -1.07 -27.78
C LEU A 390 10.04 -2.28 -26.86
N VAL A 391 9.06 -2.32 -25.96
CA VAL A 391 8.75 -3.52 -25.18
C VAL A 391 7.43 -4.09 -25.65
N VAL A 392 7.43 -5.33 -26.15
CA VAL A 392 6.29 -5.91 -26.86
C VAL A 392 5.83 -7.24 -26.25
N GLY A 393 4.57 -7.58 -26.52
CA GLY A 393 3.94 -8.80 -26.03
C GLY A 393 2.45 -8.62 -25.74
N PRO A 394 1.73 -9.71 -25.46
CA PRO A 394 0.29 -9.68 -25.18
C PRO A 394 -0.01 -8.97 -23.85
N THR A 395 -1.30 -8.81 -23.56
CA THR A 395 -1.73 -8.29 -22.26
C THR A 395 -1.25 -9.19 -21.13
N GLY A 396 -0.77 -8.59 -20.05
CA GLY A 396 -0.28 -9.33 -18.89
C GLY A 396 1.10 -9.98 -19.06
N SER A 397 1.85 -9.67 -20.12
CA SER A 397 3.23 -10.16 -20.29
C SER A 397 4.30 -9.38 -19.50
N GLY A 398 3.90 -8.39 -18.69
CA GLY A 398 4.83 -7.61 -17.85
C GLY A 398 5.54 -6.45 -18.55
N LYS A 399 5.07 -6.00 -19.72
CA LYS A 399 5.67 -4.89 -20.49
C LYS A 399 5.88 -3.63 -19.66
N THR A 400 4.81 -3.16 -18.98
CA THR A 400 4.83 -1.98 -18.12
C THR A 400 5.86 -2.14 -17.02
N THR A 401 5.94 -3.32 -16.38
CA THR A 401 6.95 -3.60 -15.36
C THR A 401 8.37 -3.47 -15.88
N THR A 402 8.67 -4.03 -17.05
CA THR A 402 10.00 -3.96 -17.68
C THR A 402 10.36 -2.54 -18.10
N LEU A 403 9.41 -1.80 -18.70
CA LEU A 403 9.60 -0.38 -19.01
C LEU A 403 9.91 0.44 -17.77
N HIS A 404 9.12 0.30 -16.72
CA HIS A 404 9.32 1.03 -15.47
C HIS A 404 10.63 0.65 -14.77
N SER A 405 11.08 -0.60 -14.91
CA SER A 405 12.39 -1.03 -14.38
C SER A 405 13.55 -0.39 -15.15
N GLY A 406 13.43 -0.27 -16.48
CA GLY A 406 14.39 0.44 -17.32
C GLY A 406 14.41 1.95 -17.05
N LEU A 407 13.24 2.57 -16.91
CA LEU A 407 13.11 3.98 -16.55
C LEU A 407 13.71 4.28 -15.18
N ALA A 408 13.50 3.40 -14.19
CA ALA A 408 14.07 3.54 -12.85
C ALA A 408 15.61 3.53 -12.88
N LEU A 409 16.22 2.71 -13.75
CA LEU A 409 17.67 2.66 -13.92
C LEU A 409 18.27 3.98 -14.42
N ILE A 410 17.55 4.67 -15.31
CA ILE A 410 18.00 5.93 -15.94
C ILE A 410 17.41 7.18 -15.27
N ASN A 411 16.64 7.01 -14.18
CA ASN A 411 16.03 8.08 -13.42
C ASN A 411 17.07 8.82 -12.58
N GLN A 412 17.81 9.69 -13.25
CA GLN A 412 18.85 10.52 -12.67
C GLN A 412 18.39 11.98 -12.64
N THR A 413 18.87 12.76 -11.67
CA THR A 413 18.48 14.18 -11.53
C THR A 413 18.86 15.05 -12.73
N CYS A 414 19.81 14.59 -13.55
CA CYS A 414 20.23 15.25 -14.78
C CYS A 414 19.38 14.92 -16.01
N ARG A 415 18.40 14.00 -15.91
CA ARG A 415 17.52 13.61 -17.02
C ARG A 415 16.06 13.93 -16.69
N LYS A 416 15.37 14.61 -17.60
CA LYS A 416 13.95 14.91 -17.52
C LYS A 416 13.14 13.82 -18.20
N ILE A 417 12.41 13.04 -17.41
CA ILE A 417 11.59 11.93 -17.90
C ILE A 417 10.10 12.28 -17.85
N TRP A 418 9.44 12.21 -19.00
CA TRP A 418 7.98 12.37 -19.14
C TRP A 418 7.33 11.07 -19.60
N THR A 419 6.23 10.67 -18.97
CA THR A 419 5.47 9.47 -19.35
C THR A 419 4.01 9.80 -19.61
N ALA A 420 3.44 9.25 -20.67
CA ALA A 420 2.01 9.26 -20.95
C ALA A 420 1.48 7.84 -20.85
N GLU A 421 0.54 7.59 -19.93
CA GLU A 421 0.07 6.25 -19.59
C GLU A 421 -1.46 6.19 -19.55
N ASP A 422 -2.04 5.06 -19.96
CA ASP A 422 -3.49 4.83 -19.91
C ASP A 422 -3.83 3.52 -19.19
N PRO A 423 -4.04 3.56 -17.87
CA PRO A 423 -3.71 4.63 -16.91
C PRO A 423 -2.32 4.44 -16.26
N VAL A 424 -1.91 5.35 -15.36
CA VAL A 424 -0.66 5.20 -14.60
C VAL A 424 -0.75 4.03 -13.62
N GLU A 425 0.07 3.00 -13.81
CA GLU A 425 0.06 1.77 -13.01
C GLU A 425 1.11 1.77 -11.89
N ILE A 426 2.32 2.25 -12.18
CA ILE A 426 3.46 2.28 -11.24
C ILE A 426 3.89 3.73 -11.09
N THR A 427 3.76 4.27 -9.88
CA THR A 427 4.22 5.63 -9.58
C THR A 427 5.70 5.62 -9.19
N GLN A 428 6.50 6.49 -9.79
CA GLN A 428 7.92 6.60 -9.50
C GLN A 428 8.31 8.05 -9.18
N PRO A 429 8.90 8.31 -8.00
CA PRO A 429 9.47 9.62 -7.72
C PRO A 429 10.51 10.03 -8.78
N GLY A 430 10.48 11.30 -9.19
CA GLY A 430 11.37 11.85 -10.23
C GLY A 430 10.75 11.91 -11.63
N LEU A 431 9.89 10.95 -11.98
CA LEU A 431 9.20 10.93 -13.27
C LEU A 431 8.05 11.94 -13.29
N ARG A 432 7.75 12.46 -14.48
CA ARG A 432 6.56 13.28 -14.74
C ARG A 432 5.54 12.46 -15.50
N GLN A 433 4.68 11.79 -14.74
CA GLN A 433 3.70 10.85 -15.27
C GLN A 433 2.35 11.54 -15.47
N VAL A 434 1.84 11.50 -16.70
CA VAL A 434 0.50 11.99 -17.04
C VAL A 434 -0.39 10.84 -17.42
N GLN A 435 -1.63 10.90 -16.97
CA GLN A 435 -2.65 9.92 -17.36
C GLN A 435 -3.41 10.43 -18.57
N ILE A 436 -3.60 9.56 -19.56
CA ILE A 436 -4.45 9.82 -20.72
C ILE A 436 -5.90 10.05 -20.27
N ASN A 437 -6.55 11.02 -20.90
CA ASN A 437 -7.96 11.36 -20.63
C ASN A 437 -8.69 11.62 -21.96
N PRO A 438 -9.25 10.56 -22.58
CA PRO A 438 -9.94 10.69 -23.86
C PRO A 438 -11.18 11.58 -23.79
N ARG A 439 -11.81 11.72 -22.61
CA ARG A 439 -13.04 12.52 -22.42
C ARG A 439 -12.82 14.01 -22.69
N ILE A 440 -11.60 14.51 -22.52
CA ILE A 440 -11.21 15.89 -22.79
C ILE A 440 -10.35 16.02 -24.06
N GLY A 441 -10.24 14.94 -24.85
CA GLY A 441 -9.37 14.90 -26.04
C GLY A 441 -7.87 14.80 -25.76
N PHE A 442 -7.46 14.50 -24.53
CA PHE A 442 -6.05 14.35 -24.16
C PHE A 442 -5.61 12.89 -24.37
N ASN A 443 -5.22 12.55 -25.60
CA ASN A 443 -4.77 11.22 -26.05
C ASN A 443 -3.23 11.11 -26.14
N PHE A 444 -2.69 9.94 -26.51
CA PHE A 444 -1.24 9.70 -26.60
C PHE A 444 -0.53 10.66 -27.56
N ALA A 445 -1.07 10.85 -28.77
CA ALA A 445 -0.53 11.83 -29.73
C ALA A 445 -0.52 13.26 -29.15
N ALA A 446 -1.60 13.71 -28.52
CA ALA A 446 -1.66 15.03 -27.89
C ALA A 446 -0.66 15.20 -26.75
N ALA A 447 -0.47 14.15 -25.93
CA ALA A 447 0.53 14.14 -24.87
C ALA A 447 1.95 14.24 -25.44
N LEU A 448 2.27 13.44 -26.46
CA LEU A 448 3.57 13.44 -27.12
C LEU A 448 3.89 14.78 -27.79
N ARG A 449 2.93 15.43 -28.46
CA ARG A 449 3.11 16.79 -29.00
C ARG A 449 3.44 17.80 -27.91
N SER A 450 2.87 17.60 -26.72
CA SER A 450 3.08 18.48 -25.57
C SER A 450 4.45 18.24 -24.95
N PHE A 451 4.87 16.99 -24.83
CA PHE A 451 6.18 16.62 -24.29
C PHE A 451 7.34 17.25 -25.06
N LEU A 452 7.28 17.28 -26.40
CA LEU A 452 8.31 17.91 -27.23
C LEU A 452 8.53 19.42 -26.97
N ARG A 453 7.63 20.07 -26.21
CA ARG A 453 7.76 21.48 -25.78
C ARG A 453 8.11 21.64 -24.30
N LEU A 454 8.31 20.54 -23.60
CA LEU A 454 8.57 20.49 -22.15
C LEU A 454 10.01 20.11 -21.80
N ASP A 455 10.92 20.27 -22.77
CA ASP A 455 12.35 19.97 -22.64
C ASP A 455 12.61 18.57 -22.04
N PRO A 456 12.09 17.49 -22.66
CA PRO A 456 12.32 16.13 -22.18
C PRO A 456 13.68 15.63 -22.65
N ASP A 457 14.34 14.79 -21.84
CA ASP A 457 15.44 13.94 -22.32
C ASP A 457 14.90 12.56 -22.73
N VAL A 458 13.94 12.07 -21.94
CA VAL A 458 13.33 10.75 -22.11
C VAL A 458 11.82 10.89 -22.17
N ILE A 459 11.22 10.23 -23.15
CA ILE A 459 9.77 10.15 -23.32
C ILE A 459 9.33 8.70 -23.27
N MET A 460 8.32 8.39 -22.44
CA MET A 460 7.63 7.10 -22.49
C MET A 460 6.19 7.29 -22.92
N VAL A 461 5.79 6.56 -23.95
CA VAL A 461 4.40 6.48 -24.42
C VAL A 461 3.90 5.08 -24.07
N GLY A 462 2.80 5.00 -23.33
CA GLY A 462 2.31 3.71 -22.80
C GLY A 462 2.12 2.66 -23.88
N GLU A 463 1.63 3.05 -25.06
CA GLU A 463 1.47 2.19 -26.23
C GLU A 463 1.37 2.98 -27.54
N MET A 464 1.75 2.35 -28.64
CA MET A 464 1.53 2.85 -30.00
C MET A 464 0.46 2.01 -30.68
N ARG A 465 -0.78 2.50 -30.70
CA ARG A 465 -1.93 1.82 -31.32
C ARG A 465 -2.16 2.23 -32.78
N ASP A 466 -1.79 3.46 -33.12
CA ASP A 466 -2.08 4.10 -34.39
C ASP A 466 -0.81 4.65 -35.05
N GLU A 467 -0.92 4.88 -36.36
CA GLU A 467 0.16 5.42 -37.21
C GLU A 467 0.61 6.80 -36.74
N GLU A 468 -0.31 7.65 -36.28
CA GLU A 468 -0.01 9.00 -35.81
C GLU A 468 0.95 8.97 -34.61
N THR A 469 0.59 8.21 -33.56
CA THR A 469 1.40 8.09 -32.36
C THR A 469 2.75 7.44 -32.67
N ALA A 470 2.76 6.41 -33.53
CA ALA A 470 3.98 5.73 -33.93
C ALA A 470 4.94 6.66 -34.73
N SER A 471 4.41 7.42 -35.68
CA SER A 471 5.20 8.34 -36.51
C SER A 471 5.83 9.43 -35.65
N MET A 472 5.04 10.01 -34.74
CA MET A 472 5.55 11.01 -33.81
C MET A 472 6.60 10.46 -32.85
N ALA A 473 6.47 9.20 -32.41
CA ALA A 473 7.47 8.57 -31.55
C ALA A 473 8.82 8.40 -32.28
N VAL A 474 8.77 8.02 -33.56
CA VAL A 474 9.94 7.98 -34.44
C VAL A 474 10.53 9.37 -34.63
N GLU A 475 9.74 10.39 -34.94
CA GLU A 475 10.22 11.78 -35.08
C GLU A 475 10.86 12.30 -33.78
N ALA A 476 10.25 12.04 -32.64
CA ALA A 476 10.81 12.39 -31.33
C ALA A 476 12.18 11.75 -31.12
N SER A 477 12.34 10.48 -31.49
CA SER A 477 13.61 9.77 -31.35
C SER A 477 14.72 10.26 -32.29
N LEU A 478 14.36 10.73 -33.49
CA LEU A 478 15.29 11.32 -34.45
C LEU A 478 15.70 12.75 -34.06
N THR A 479 14.89 13.44 -33.27
CA THR A 479 15.14 14.80 -32.78
C THR A 479 15.92 14.84 -31.46
N GLY A 480 16.57 13.73 -31.09
CA GLY A 480 17.49 13.69 -29.95
C GLY A 480 16.89 13.21 -28.63
N HIS A 481 15.69 12.62 -28.65
CA HIS A 481 15.05 12.08 -27.44
C HIS A 481 15.21 10.55 -27.35
N LEU A 482 15.34 10.02 -26.14
CA LEU A 482 15.19 8.59 -25.91
C LEU A 482 13.71 8.25 -25.70
N VAL A 483 13.14 7.43 -26.57
CA VAL A 483 11.70 7.15 -26.61
C VAL A 483 11.43 5.69 -26.26
N PHE A 484 10.54 5.48 -25.31
CA PHE A 484 10.04 4.18 -24.89
C PHE A 484 8.59 4.00 -25.32
N SER A 485 8.25 2.80 -25.81
CA SER A 485 6.85 2.47 -26.06
C SER A 485 6.56 0.98 -25.97
N THR A 486 5.27 0.63 -26.01
CA THR A 486 4.82 -0.77 -26.11
C THR A 486 3.95 -1.03 -27.33
N LEU A 487 3.98 -2.30 -27.77
CA LEU A 487 3.04 -2.85 -28.75
C LEU A 487 2.58 -4.25 -28.35
N HIS A 488 1.51 -4.71 -29.01
CA HIS A 488 0.91 -6.02 -28.83
C HIS A 488 1.24 -6.99 -29.98
N THR A 489 2.54 -7.22 -30.21
CA THR A 489 3.04 -8.22 -31.17
C THR A 489 3.55 -9.47 -30.46
N ASN A 490 3.66 -10.60 -31.17
CA ASN A 490 4.03 -11.85 -30.53
C ASN A 490 5.54 -12.04 -30.40
N SER A 491 6.32 -11.46 -31.31
CA SER A 491 7.79 -11.56 -31.36
C SER A 491 8.46 -10.22 -31.68
N ALA A 492 9.74 -10.11 -31.39
CA ALA A 492 10.53 -8.91 -31.68
C ALA A 492 10.67 -8.68 -33.20
N PRO A 493 10.99 -9.70 -34.04
CA PRO A 493 11.00 -9.56 -35.50
C PRO A 493 9.66 -9.11 -36.11
N GLU A 494 8.54 -9.66 -35.64
CA GLU A 494 7.19 -9.30 -36.13
C GLU A 494 6.83 -7.84 -35.83
N THR A 495 7.43 -7.26 -34.78
CA THR A 495 7.23 -5.84 -34.45
C THR A 495 7.74 -4.92 -35.55
N VAL A 496 8.89 -5.28 -36.15
CA VAL A 496 9.50 -4.52 -37.24
C VAL A 496 8.55 -4.49 -38.44
N THR A 497 8.05 -5.64 -38.87
CA THR A 497 7.15 -5.73 -40.02
C THR A 497 5.80 -5.10 -39.71
N ARG A 498 5.25 -5.29 -38.51
CA ARG A 498 4.00 -4.66 -38.07
C ARG A 498 4.04 -3.13 -38.12
N LEU A 499 5.14 -2.53 -37.69
CA LEU A 499 5.31 -1.08 -37.70
C LEU A 499 5.44 -0.53 -39.13
N LEU A 500 6.07 -1.26 -40.04
CA LEU A 500 6.11 -0.92 -41.47
C LEU A 500 4.72 -1.04 -42.12
N GLU A 501 3.93 -2.05 -41.75
CA GLU A 501 2.53 -2.22 -42.21
C GLU A 501 1.62 -1.11 -41.70
N MET A 502 1.89 -0.55 -40.51
CA MET A 502 1.16 0.59 -39.95
C MET A 502 1.40 1.90 -40.70
N GLY A 503 2.33 1.94 -41.67
CA GLY A 503 2.59 3.12 -42.49
C GLY A 503 3.89 3.85 -42.17
N LEU A 504 4.70 3.38 -41.21
CA LEU A 504 5.96 4.06 -40.89
C LEU A 504 6.92 4.07 -42.08
N ASP A 505 7.57 5.23 -42.26
CA ASP A 505 8.65 5.36 -43.23
C ASP A 505 9.84 4.45 -42.85
N PRO A 506 10.25 3.50 -43.72
CA PRO A 506 11.29 2.54 -43.40
C PRO A 506 12.64 3.17 -43.06
N TYR A 507 12.97 4.31 -43.67
CA TYR A 507 14.24 4.99 -43.42
C TYR A 507 14.26 5.60 -42.03
N SER A 508 13.28 6.44 -41.72
CA SER A 508 13.11 7.09 -40.43
C SER A 508 12.99 6.07 -39.28
N PHE A 509 12.25 4.99 -39.51
CA PHE A 509 12.11 3.92 -38.52
C PHE A 509 13.41 3.14 -38.30
N SER A 510 14.14 2.80 -39.36
CA SER A 510 15.40 2.07 -39.23
C SER A 510 16.50 2.86 -38.52
N ASP A 511 16.54 4.19 -38.71
CA ASP A 511 17.55 5.05 -38.11
C ASP A 511 17.20 5.41 -36.65
N SER A 512 15.92 5.33 -36.27
CA SER A 512 15.45 5.55 -34.89
C SER A 512 15.54 4.32 -34.00
N LEU A 513 15.26 3.13 -34.53
CA LEU A 513 15.14 1.91 -33.74
C LEU A 513 16.48 1.51 -33.09
N LEU A 514 16.48 1.32 -31.77
CA LEU A 514 17.62 0.80 -31.01
C LEU A 514 17.44 -0.69 -30.70
N CYS A 515 16.30 -1.03 -30.11
CA CYS A 515 16.06 -2.36 -29.56
C CYS A 515 14.55 -2.67 -29.47
N VAL A 516 14.19 -3.92 -29.76
CA VAL A 516 12.85 -4.47 -29.49
C VAL A 516 12.98 -5.63 -28.51
N LEU A 517 12.36 -5.51 -27.33
CA LEU A 517 12.29 -6.54 -26.30
C LEU A 517 10.90 -7.15 -26.31
N ALA A 518 10.76 -8.36 -26.84
CA ALA A 518 9.55 -9.16 -26.72
C ALA A 518 9.55 -9.93 -25.40
N GLN A 519 8.40 -9.97 -24.73
CA GLN A 519 8.28 -10.56 -23.40
C GLN A 519 7.06 -11.48 -23.25
N ARG A 520 7.24 -12.53 -22.44
CA ARG A 520 6.19 -13.37 -21.85
C ARG A 520 6.46 -13.55 -20.36
N LEU A 521 5.41 -13.90 -19.59
CA LEU A 521 5.54 -14.29 -18.19
C LEU A 521 5.14 -15.75 -18.02
N GLY A 522 6.10 -16.59 -17.65
CA GLY A 522 5.87 -17.95 -17.17
C GLY A 522 5.75 -17.99 -15.64
N ARG A 523 5.24 -19.08 -15.08
CA ARG A 523 5.24 -19.29 -13.64
C ARG A 523 6.61 -19.80 -13.18
N ARG A 524 7.06 -19.34 -12.01
CA ARG A 524 8.31 -19.77 -11.39
C ARG A 524 8.07 -20.99 -10.51
N LEU A 525 8.93 -22.01 -10.61
CA LEU A 525 8.88 -23.16 -9.72
C LEU A 525 9.03 -22.72 -8.26
N CYS A 526 8.23 -23.31 -7.37
CA CYS A 526 8.28 -23.02 -5.95
C CYS A 526 9.62 -23.43 -5.36
N LYS A 527 10.35 -22.47 -4.77
CA LYS A 527 11.68 -22.70 -4.17
C LYS A 527 11.65 -23.74 -3.04
N ASP A 528 10.51 -23.89 -2.36
CA ASP A 528 10.37 -24.75 -1.18
C ASP A 528 10.01 -26.21 -1.49
N CYS A 529 9.39 -26.49 -2.66
CA CYS A 529 8.90 -27.84 -2.98
C CYS A 529 9.35 -28.39 -4.34
N LYS A 530 10.10 -27.63 -5.14
CA LYS A 530 10.65 -28.15 -6.39
C LYS A 530 11.54 -29.36 -6.12
N GLN A 531 11.39 -30.42 -6.90
CA GLN A 531 12.20 -31.63 -6.78
C GLN A 531 13.15 -31.75 -7.97
N SER A 532 14.42 -32.02 -7.66
CA SER A 532 15.46 -32.30 -8.65
C SER A 532 15.29 -33.71 -9.18
N TYR A 533 15.40 -33.87 -10.48
CA TYR A 533 15.45 -35.17 -11.14
C TYR A 533 16.44 -35.10 -12.32
N GLN A 534 16.95 -36.27 -12.69
CA GLN A 534 17.81 -36.39 -13.85
C GLN A 534 16.92 -36.68 -15.08
N PRO A 535 16.92 -35.81 -16.11
CA PRO A 535 16.07 -36.01 -17.27
C PRO A 535 16.48 -37.26 -18.03
N THR A 536 15.51 -37.95 -18.63
CA THR A 536 15.82 -39.07 -19.52
C THR A 536 16.53 -38.56 -20.77
N LEU A 537 17.32 -39.42 -21.44
CA LEU A 537 18.00 -39.03 -22.68
C LEU A 537 17.01 -38.56 -23.76
N ASN A 538 15.80 -39.15 -23.80
CA ASN A 538 14.75 -38.74 -24.71
C ASN A 538 14.22 -37.33 -24.39
N GLU A 539 13.91 -37.06 -23.13
CA GLU A 539 13.43 -35.74 -22.68
C GLU A 539 14.48 -34.65 -22.94
N PHE A 540 15.76 -34.95 -22.69
CA PHE A 540 16.85 -34.04 -23.03
C PHE A 540 16.93 -33.78 -24.54
N ASN A 541 16.91 -34.84 -25.35
CA ASN A 541 16.94 -34.71 -26.81
C ASN A 541 15.73 -33.93 -27.35
N GLU A 542 14.54 -34.10 -26.77
CA GLU A 542 13.36 -33.29 -27.12
C GLU A 542 13.59 -31.81 -26.85
N LEU A 543 14.17 -31.44 -25.70
CA LEU A 543 14.49 -30.04 -25.38
C LEU A 543 15.55 -29.48 -26.33
N VAL A 544 16.58 -30.26 -26.66
CA VAL A 544 17.63 -29.88 -27.61
C VAL A 544 17.06 -29.70 -29.01
N ASP A 545 16.16 -30.58 -29.44
CA ASP A 545 15.48 -30.48 -30.73
C ASP A 545 14.54 -29.27 -30.78
N GLU A 546 13.85 -28.97 -29.68
CA GLU A 546 13.00 -27.76 -29.57
C GLU A 546 13.80 -26.46 -29.50
N TYR A 547 15.02 -26.48 -28.96
CA TYR A 547 15.95 -25.35 -28.95
C TYR A 547 16.61 -25.14 -30.31
N GLY A 548 16.87 -26.23 -31.04
CA GLY A 548 17.66 -26.27 -32.27
C GLY A 548 19.07 -26.80 -31.98
N ARG A 549 19.43 -27.96 -32.55
CA ARG A 549 20.70 -28.66 -32.25
C ARG A 549 21.95 -27.81 -32.46
N THR A 550 21.99 -27.04 -33.54
CA THR A 550 23.12 -26.17 -33.88
C THR A 550 23.30 -25.07 -32.84
N ASP A 551 22.20 -24.44 -32.43
CA ASP A 551 22.21 -23.31 -31.52
C ASP A 551 22.44 -23.79 -30.09
N PHE A 552 21.92 -24.98 -29.74
CA PHE A 552 22.09 -25.57 -28.42
C PHE A 552 23.55 -25.93 -28.14
N ALA A 553 24.30 -26.40 -29.15
CA ALA A 553 25.71 -26.70 -29.00
C ALA A 553 26.54 -25.50 -28.52
N ASN A 554 26.11 -24.27 -28.85
CA ASN A 554 26.78 -23.04 -28.43
C ASN A 554 26.50 -22.65 -26.97
N THR A 555 25.55 -23.32 -26.29
CA THR A 555 25.22 -23.02 -24.89
C THR A 555 26.22 -23.59 -23.90
N GLY A 556 27.00 -24.60 -24.30
CA GLY A 556 27.95 -25.30 -23.42
C GLY A 556 27.29 -26.16 -22.34
N ILE A 557 26.01 -26.50 -22.50
CA ILE A 557 25.24 -27.31 -21.55
C ILE A 557 25.36 -28.80 -21.93
N ASP A 558 26.06 -29.59 -21.11
CA ASP A 558 26.28 -31.02 -21.32
C ASP A 558 25.35 -31.91 -20.49
N TYR A 559 24.86 -33.00 -21.09
CA TYR A 559 23.90 -33.93 -20.44
C TYR A 559 24.38 -34.49 -19.09
N SER A 560 25.69 -34.68 -18.91
CA SER A 560 26.27 -35.24 -17.68
C SER A 560 26.07 -34.37 -16.45
N ASP A 561 25.93 -33.06 -16.62
CA ASP A 561 25.93 -32.09 -15.53
C ASP A 561 24.54 -31.48 -15.26
N ILE A 562 23.51 -31.98 -15.94
CA ILE A 562 22.17 -31.39 -15.89
C ILE A 562 21.29 -32.08 -14.87
N SER A 563 20.78 -31.28 -13.94
CA SER A 563 19.64 -31.61 -13.09
C SER A 563 18.47 -30.70 -13.44
N MET A 564 17.32 -31.29 -13.76
CA MET A 564 16.08 -30.58 -14.02
C MET A 564 15.18 -30.60 -12.81
N PHE A 565 14.18 -29.71 -12.80
CA PHE A 565 13.25 -29.57 -11.69
C PHE A 565 11.82 -29.67 -12.18
N HIS A 566 10.96 -30.35 -11.41
CA HIS A 566 9.53 -30.41 -11.68
C HIS A 566 8.70 -29.88 -10.50
N ALA A 567 7.46 -29.50 -10.81
CA ALA A 567 6.50 -28.99 -9.85
C ALA A 567 5.88 -30.15 -9.03
N VAL A 568 5.91 -30.03 -7.70
CA VAL A 568 5.32 -31.03 -6.77
C VAL A 568 4.10 -30.47 -6.04
N GLY A 569 4.24 -29.30 -5.43
CA GLY A 569 3.19 -28.67 -4.64
C GLY A 569 3.42 -28.77 -3.14
N CYS A 570 3.13 -27.69 -2.42
CA CYS A 570 3.12 -27.63 -0.96
C CYS A 570 2.17 -26.52 -0.49
N ASN A 571 1.97 -26.42 0.82
CA ASN A 571 1.12 -25.38 1.41
C ASN A 571 1.55 -23.94 1.05
N ARG A 572 2.86 -23.69 0.86
CA ARG A 572 3.35 -22.34 0.52
C ARG A 572 3.01 -21.88 -0.89
N CYS A 573 2.70 -22.80 -1.80
CA CYS A 573 2.29 -22.54 -3.18
C CYS A 573 0.86 -23.00 -3.46
N ASN A 574 0.06 -23.23 -2.41
CA ASN A 574 -1.32 -23.72 -2.51
C ASN A 574 -1.43 -24.99 -3.37
N ASN A 575 -0.47 -25.91 -3.21
CA ASN A 575 -0.36 -27.17 -3.95
C ASN A 575 -0.26 -27.04 -5.49
N THR A 576 0.06 -25.85 -6.01
CA THR A 576 0.24 -25.65 -7.46
C THR A 576 1.62 -26.07 -7.96
N GLY A 577 2.63 -26.06 -7.07
CA GLY A 577 4.03 -26.27 -7.42
C GLY A 577 4.76 -25.01 -7.94
N TYR A 578 4.04 -23.89 -8.11
CA TYR A 578 4.60 -22.63 -8.61
C TYR A 578 4.34 -21.48 -7.64
N LYS A 579 5.26 -20.51 -7.59
CA LYS A 579 5.08 -19.30 -6.78
C LYS A 579 5.81 -18.12 -7.42
N GLY A 580 5.05 -17.12 -7.84
CA GLY A 580 5.56 -15.96 -8.56
C GLY A 580 5.71 -16.23 -10.06
N ARG A 581 6.14 -15.18 -10.77
CA ARG A 581 6.30 -15.17 -12.22
C ARG A 581 7.76 -14.93 -12.62
N LEU A 582 8.10 -15.33 -13.83
CA LEU A 582 9.42 -15.20 -14.45
C LEU A 582 9.25 -14.61 -15.85
N GLY A 583 10.03 -13.57 -16.17
CA GLY A 583 10.12 -13.03 -17.52
C GLY A 583 10.83 -13.99 -18.45
N ILE A 584 10.31 -14.15 -19.67
CA ILE A 584 10.97 -14.83 -20.80
C ILE A 584 11.10 -13.78 -21.90
N HIS A 585 12.31 -13.61 -22.44
CA HIS A 585 12.67 -12.44 -23.24
C HIS A 585 13.32 -12.85 -24.56
N GLU A 586 12.97 -12.09 -25.59
CA GLU A 586 13.60 -12.12 -26.91
C GLU A 586 13.97 -10.68 -27.24
N VAL A 587 15.27 -10.41 -27.35
CA VAL A 587 15.80 -9.04 -27.47
C VAL A 587 16.49 -8.88 -28.81
N LEU A 588 15.83 -8.15 -29.70
CA LEU A 588 16.32 -7.79 -31.02
C LEU A 588 17.10 -6.47 -30.94
N GLU A 589 18.39 -6.54 -31.25
CA GLU A 589 19.27 -5.37 -31.39
C GLU A 589 19.21 -4.82 -32.81
N CYS A 590 19.14 -3.50 -32.97
CA CYS A 590 19.11 -2.87 -34.29
C CYS A 590 20.52 -2.63 -34.85
N THR A 591 21.11 -3.70 -35.39
CA THR A 591 22.43 -3.67 -36.05
C THR A 591 22.37 -2.95 -37.41
N PRO A 592 23.51 -2.45 -37.94
CA PRO A 592 23.55 -1.81 -39.27
C PRO A 592 22.98 -2.69 -40.40
N GLU A 593 23.19 -4.01 -40.31
CA GLU A 593 22.66 -4.98 -41.26
C GLU A 593 21.14 -5.10 -41.14
N LEU A 594 20.62 -5.12 -39.91
CA LEU A 594 19.18 -5.11 -39.65
C LEU A 594 18.53 -3.84 -40.20
N ARG A 595 19.15 -2.66 -40.01
CA ARG A 595 18.67 -1.40 -40.62
C ARG A 595 18.54 -1.53 -42.13
N GLY A 596 19.50 -2.19 -42.79
CA GLY A 596 19.43 -2.47 -44.22
C GLY A 596 18.27 -3.37 -44.63
N LEU A 597 17.86 -4.33 -43.79
CA LEU A 597 16.65 -5.13 -44.00
C LEU A 597 15.37 -4.32 -43.80
N ILE A 598 15.32 -3.47 -42.77
CA ILE A 598 14.18 -2.59 -42.50
C ILE A 598 13.95 -1.64 -43.68
N LYS A 599 15.00 -0.97 -44.16
CA LYS A 599 14.93 -0.05 -45.33
C LYS A 599 14.38 -0.73 -46.59
N ARG A 600 14.67 -2.02 -46.76
CA ARG A 600 14.19 -2.84 -47.89
C ARG A 600 12.83 -3.48 -47.67
N ARG A 601 12.20 -3.29 -46.50
CA ARG A 601 10.95 -3.94 -46.10
C ARG A 601 11.02 -5.46 -46.21
N ALA A 602 12.13 -6.04 -45.72
CA ALA A 602 12.28 -7.49 -45.66
C ALA A 602 11.16 -8.14 -44.83
N ASP A 603 10.84 -9.39 -45.15
CA ASP A 603 9.87 -10.18 -44.43
C ASP A 603 10.38 -10.60 -43.03
N THR A 604 9.45 -11.04 -42.18
CA THR A 604 9.73 -11.41 -40.79
C THR A 604 10.74 -12.55 -40.68
N ASP A 605 10.78 -13.50 -41.63
CA ASP A 605 11.68 -14.65 -41.56
C ASP A 605 13.12 -14.23 -41.86
N SER A 606 13.32 -13.35 -42.85
CA SER A 606 14.61 -12.73 -43.13
C SER A 606 15.15 -11.95 -41.93
N VAL A 607 14.30 -11.16 -41.27
CA VAL A 607 14.68 -10.40 -40.05
C VAL A 607 15.04 -11.35 -38.91
N ARG A 608 14.25 -12.42 -38.70
CA ARG A 608 14.53 -13.43 -37.67
C ARG A 608 15.82 -14.18 -37.92
N ALA A 609 16.11 -14.56 -39.17
CA ALA A 609 17.33 -15.27 -39.53
C ALA A 609 18.58 -14.43 -39.26
N LEU A 610 18.55 -13.14 -39.63
CA LEU A 610 19.65 -12.23 -39.31
C LEU A 610 19.81 -12.07 -37.80
N ALA A 611 18.70 -11.82 -37.07
CA ALA A 611 18.75 -11.66 -35.63
C ALA A 611 19.31 -12.89 -34.91
N ALA A 612 18.95 -14.10 -35.36
CA ALA A 612 19.49 -15.34 -34.83
C ALA A 612 21.00 -15.48 -35.11
N ASN A 613 21.47 -15.08 -36.30
CA ASN A 613 22.90 -15.03 -36.63
C ASN A 613 23.66 -14.01 -35.78
N ASP A 614 23.05 -12.87 -35.47
CA ASP A 614 23.56 -11.88 -34.53
C ASP A 614 23.50 -12.41 -33.07
N GLY A 615 22.95 -13.61 -32.87
CA GLY A 615 22.90 -14.41 -31.65
C GLY A 615 21.66 -14.19 -30.77
N MET A 616 20.61 -13.55 -31.29
CA MET A 616 19.35 -13.37 -30.59
C MET A 616 18.76 -14.74 -30.25
N THR A 617 18.47 -14.98 -28.98
CA THR A 617 17.69 -16.14 -28.55
C THR A 617 16.21 -15.84 -28.73
N THR A 618 15.46 -16.78 -29.32
CA THR A 618 14.00 -16.71 -29.38
C THR A 618 13.38 -16.80 -27.99
N LEU A 619 12.12 -16.37 -27.84
CA LEU A 619 11.37 -16.55 -26.58
C LEU A 619 11.42 -17.99 -26.07
N LYS A 620 11.29 -18.96 -26.97
CA LYS A 620 11.29 -20.38 -26.60
C LYS A 620 12.68 -20.85 -26.14
N GLN A 621 13.74 -20.44 -26.83
CA GLN A 621 15.12 -20.75 -26.46
C GLN A 621 15.48 -20.16 -25.09
N ASP A 622 15.15 -18.89 -24.82
CA ASP A 622 15.34 -18.27 -23.51
C ASP A 622 14.56 -18.99 -22.40
N GLY A 623 13.32 -19.41 -22.70
CA GLY A 623 12.52 -20.24 -21.79
C GLY A 623 13.19 -21.58 -21.46
N ILE A 624 13.72 -22.28 -22.47
CA ILE A 624 14.43 -23.56 -22.28
C ILE A 624 15.69 -23.39 -21.42
N ILE A 625 16.48 -22.32 -21.64
CA ILE A 625 17.63 -22.00 -20.77
C ILE A 625 17.18 -21.88 -19.30
N LYS A 626 16.03 -21.25 -19.05
CA LYS A 626 15.46 -21.09 -17.70
C LYS A 626 14.94 -22.39 -17.09
N VAL A 627 14.60 -23.39 -17.91
CA VAL A 627 14.31 -24.76 -17.47
C VAL A 627 15.58 -25.41 -16.94
N PHE A 628 16.69 -25.31 -17.69
CA PHE A 628 17.99 -25.83 -17.25
C PHE A 628 18.54 -25.12 -16.01
N GLN A 629 18.20 -23.85 -15.81
CA GLN A 629 18.51 -23.11 -14.57
C GLN A 629 17.60 -23.51 -13.38
N GLY A 630 16.60 -24.36 -13.58
CA GLY A 630 15.67 -24.79 -12.54
C GLY A 630 14.76 -23.67 -12.00
N LEU A 631 14.45 -22.69 -12.86
CA LEU A 631 13.57 -21.55 -12.55
C LEU A 631 12.12 -21.82 -12.93
N THR A 632 11.89 -22.55 -14.03
CA THR A 632 10.58 -22.94 -14.54
C THR A 632 10.67 -24.35 -15.14
N ASP A 633 9.58 -24.86 -15.71
CA ASP A 633 9.55 -26.14 -16.43
C ASP A 633 9.11 -25.97 -17.89
N ILE A 634 9.28 -27.03 -18.67
CA ILE A 634 8.96 -27.01 -20.10
C ILE A 634 7.46 -26.85 -20.37
N LEU A 635 6.59 -27.29 -19.45
CA LEU A 635 5.14 -27.13 -19.60
C LEU A 635 4.75 -25.65 -19.58
N GLU A 636 5.34 -24.88 -18.67
CA GLU A 636 5.15 -23.44 -18.59
C GLU A 636 5.70 -22.71 -19.82
N VAL A 637 6.91 -23.07 -20.28
CA VAL A 637 7.50 -22.47 -21.49
C VAL A 637 6.62 -22.75 -22.71
N ARG A 638 6.23 -24.01 -22.92
CA ARG A 638 5.34 -24.39 -24.03
C ARG A 638 4.00 -23.68 -23.94
N ARG A 639 3.45 -23.43 -22.75
CA ARG A 639 2.17 -22.71 -22.57
C ARG A 639 2.23 -21.24 -23.01
N VAL A 640 3.33 -20.54 -22.75
CA VAL A 640 3.41 -19.08 -22.98
C VAL A 640 4.08 -18.70 -24.30
N CYS A 641 4.86 -19.61 -24.87
CA CYS A 641 5.59 -19.45 -26.14
C CYS A 641 4.90 -20.15 -27.33
N ILE A 642 3.59 -20.44 -27.25
CA ILE A 642 2.85 -21.11 -28.34
C ILE A 642 2.91 -20.25 -29.62
N LYS A 643 3.12 -20.95 -30.75
CA LYS A 643 3.19 -20.43 -32.13
C LYS A 643 1.88 -19.80 -32.61
#